data_AF-A0A5F8GD19-F1
#
_entry.id   AF-A0A5F8GD19-F1
#
_cell.length_a   1.000
_cell.length_b   1.000
_cell.length_c   1.000
_cell.angle_alpha   90.00
_cell.angle_beta   90.00
_cell.angle_gamma   90.00
#
_symmetry.space_group_name_H-M   'P 1'
#
loop_
_entity.id
_entity.type
_entity.pdbx_description
1 polymer ?
#
loop_
_entity_poly.entity_id
_entity_poly.type
_entity_poly.pdbx_seq_one_letter_code
_entity_poly.pdbx_strand_id
1 'polypeptide(L)'
;VRPLPGPFTPCPGPLVRQLFLLLLLLICLLLPPAQALSAELMPGNFTADEAGARLFADSYNSSAEVILYESTVASWTYNVNITQENAQRQVRGYYLCPVLYKHKFLALYFSSRTKYQGICPPIARNETHFDAGAKYHVPAVTPYIRYFVSFVLQFQFHKALCAEANYSGPLHYCDIYQSQEAGVKLREVLQAGASRPWQEVLKGLTGSEILDAEPLLEYFKPLITWLQEQNQINGEVLGWPDFEWRPPVPDGYPEGIDKLADEAEAEKFLEEYVRLSWAYNTNITDENSKIMNLEVSQHTLQFGTRARQFDTSNFQKSSVKRLLEKLQDLGRAALSTTDLNEYNNVLLKMESVYSKAKVCQENGSCLPLDPDLTNLMAVSRDYDNLLWAWKGWRDVTGQAILPSFPEYVDLSNKAAQLNGYADAGASWRSQYETSSLEEQLEKIYLELQPLYLNLHAYVRRALYRHYGANYINLQGPIPAHLLGNMWAQSWSNIYELVVPFPSASQVDATPAMKSQNWTAQRMFEEADKFFQSLGLLPLPPEFWDKSMLEKPKDGRDVVCHASAWDFYNGKDFRIKQCTVVNMEDLIVIHHEMGHVQYFMQYKDQPLTFREGANPGFHEAIGDVLALSVSTPKHLHSIGLLDNEGEGYESEINYLMSIALDKIAFLPFGYLIDQWRWRVFDGSINKKDYNQEWWNLRLKYQGLCPPVPRSQEDFDPGAKFHIPANVPYLRYFVSFVIQFQFHEALCRAAGHTGPLYKCDIYQSKEAGKLLADAMKLGLSQPWPEAMKLITGQPNMSATAIMNYFQPLLDWLITKNKEQGETLGWPQYDWTPYSGTVSFLGMELERGQATAGQWVLLVLGLVLLVATMGLAYKTCSLKRREEPYFGSEVELRHS
;
A
#
# COMPACT_ATOMS: atom_id res chain seq x y z
N VAL A 1 4.47 12.47 -70.85
CA VAL A 1 5.16 11.23 -70.44
C VAL A 1 5.03 11.12 -68.93
N ARG A 2 4.40 10.04 -68.46
CA ARG A 2 4.54 9.41 -67.13
C ARG A 2 5.94 9.65 -66.48
N PRO A 3 6.23 9.28 -65.21
CA PRO A 3 5.40 9.20 -63.98
C PRO A 3 6.18 9.40 -62.61
N LEU A 4 5.44 9.38 -61.47
CA LEU A 4 5.67 8.72 -60.13
C LEU A 4 6.82 9.16 -59.15
N PRO A 5 6.84 8.78 -57.84
CA PRO A 5 5.78 8.58 -56.79
C PRO A 5 6.13 9.05 -55.32
N GLY A 6 5.15 9.05 -54.38
CA GLY A 6 5.31 8.66 -52.94
C GLY A 6 4.68 9.58 -51.84
N PRO A 7 3.88 9.10 -50.84
CA PRO A 7 2.74 9.86 -50.27
C PRO A 7 2.82 10.35 -48.80
N PHE A 8 1.95 11.32 -48.48
CA PHE A 8 1.43 11.73 -47.15
C PHE A 8 0.11 10.99 -46.81
N THR A 9 -0.25 10.87 -45.53
CA THR A 9 -1.67 10.98 -45.09
C THR A 9 -1.85 11.67 -43.71
N PRO A 10 -2.98 12.39 -43.50
CA PRO A 10 -3.36 13.11 -42.28
C PRO A 10 -4.57 12.50 -41.51
N CYS A 11 -4.93 13.12 -40.37
CA CYS A 11 -6.04 12.82 -39.45
C CYS A 11 -7.45 12.67 -40.10
N PRO A 12 -8.38 11.95 -39.43
CA PRO A 12 -9.63 11.50 -40.04
C PRO A 12 -10.76 12.54 -39.99
N GLY A 13 -11.61 12.53 -41.03
CA GLY A 13 -12.73 13.45 -41.22
C GLY A 13 -14.00 13.18 -40.37
N PRO A 14 -15.11 13.89 -40.65
CA PRO A 14 -16.37 13.91 -39.88
C PRO A 14 -17.04 12.54 -39.71
N LEU A 15 -16.73 11.59 -40.59
CA LEU A 15 -17.17 10.20 -40.47
C LEU A 15 -16.61 9.51 -39.23
N VAL A 16 -15.39 9.82 -38.78
CA VAL A 16 -14.80 9.16 -37.61
C VAL A 16 -15.41 9.65 -36.32
N ARG A 17 -15.87 10.91 -36.26
CA ARG A 17 -16.66 11.43 -35.13
C ARG A 17 -18.05 10.81 -35.09
N GLN A 18 -18.69 10.58 -36.24
CA GLN A 18 -19.95 9.84 -36.33
C GLN A 18 -19.77 8.35 -36.02
N LEU A 19 -18.66 7.72 -36.42
CA LEU A 19 -18.33 6.34 -36.09
C LEU A 19 -17.96 6.17 -34.61
N PHE A 20 -17.30 7.14 -33.97
CA PHE A 20 -17.01 7.09 -32.52
C PHE A 20 -18.25 7.34 -31.67
N LEU A 21 -19.16 8.22 -32.11
CA LEU A 21 -20.49 8.39 -31.50
C LEU A 21 -21.38 7.17 -31.73
N LEU A 22 -21.32 6.54 -32.91
CA LEU A 22 -21.97 5.24 -33.16
C LEU A 22 -21.35 4.14 -32.30
N LEU A 23 -20.04 4.10 -32.10
CA LEU A 23 -19.37 3.10 -31.28
C LEU A 23 -19.70 3.28 -29.79
N LEU A 24 -19.79 4.51 -29.29
CA LEU A 24 -20.25 4.82 -27.94
C LEU A 24 -21.75 4.51 -27.75
N LEU A 25 -22.59 4.79 -28.75
CA LEU A 25 -23.99 4.36 -28.76
C LEU A 25 -24.11 2.84 -28.83
N LEU A 26 -23.26 2.14 -29.59
CA LEU A 26 -23.21 0.68 -29.66
C LEU A 26 -22.68 0.04 -28.38
N ILE A 27 -21.74 0.66 -27.67
CA ILE A 27 -21.24 0.17 -26.38
C ILE A 27 -22.27 0.40 -25.27
N CYS A 28 -23.01 1.52 -25.29
CA CYS A 28 -24.17 1.72 -24.42
C CYS A 28 -25.38 0.83 -24.78
N LEU A 29 -25.45 0.30 -26.01
CA LEU A 29 -26.44 -0.69 -26.44
C LEU A 29 -26.01 -2.15 -26.16
N LEU A 30 -24.76 -2.38 -25.76
CA LEU A 30 -24.23 -3.72 -25.43
C LEU A 30 -24.17 -4.01 -23.92
N LEU A 31 -24.46 -3.03 -23.07
CA LEU A 31 -24.99 -3.30 -21.74
C LEU A 31 -26.51 -3.43 -21.88
N PRO A 32 -27.15 -4.48 -21.37
CA PRO A 32 -28.61 -4.49 -21.32
C PRO A 32 -29.04 -3.24 -20.55
N PRO A 33 -30.00 -2.44 -21.07
CA PRO A 33 -30.48 -1.31 -20.32
C PRO A 33 -31.00 -1.85 -18.98
N ALA A 34 -30.49 -1.34 -17.87
CA ALA A 34 -31.25 -1.45 -16.63
C ALA A 34 -32.60 -0.79 -16.95
N GLN A 35 -33.64 -1.62 -17.08
CA GLN A 35 -34.99 -1.10 -17.28
C GLN A 35 -35.31 -0.29 -16.03
N ALA A 36 -35.36 1.03 -16.20
CA ALA A 36 -35.87 1.91 -15.16
C ALA A 36 -37.30 1.45 -14.84
N LEU A 37 -37.64 1.40 -13.54
CA LEU A 37 -39.02 1.22 -13.11
C LEU A 37 -39.92 2.19 -13.90
N SER A 38 -41.15 1.78 -14.20
CA SER A 38 -42.13 2.70 -14.76
C SER A 38 -42.21 3.94 -13.84
N ALA A 39 -42.41 5.13 -14.42
CA ALA A 39 -42.40 6.39 -13.66
C ALA A 39 -43.40 6.40 -12.49
N GLU A 40 -44.44 5.57 -12.57
CA GLU A 40 -45.47 5.37 -11.54
C GLU A 40 -45.01 4.53 -10.35
N LEU A 41 -43.93 3.77 -10.48
CA LEU A 41 -43.34 2.92 -9.43
C LEU A 41 -42.07 3.53 -8.81
N MET A 42 -41.64 4.71 -9.28
CA MET A 42 -40.51 5.43 -8.73
C MET A 42 -40.88 6.09 -7.39
N PRO A 43 -39.97 6.12 -6.40
CA PRO A 43 -40.26 6.77 -5.13
C PRO A 43 -40.54 8.26 -5.32
N GLY A 44 -41.62 8.74 -4.72
CA GLY A 44 -41.96 10.16 -4.66
C GLY A 44 -40.97 10.98 -3.82
N ASN A 45 -41.16 12.29 -3.78
CA ASN A 45 -40.32 13.18 -2.96
C ASN A 45 -40.97 13.32 -1.57
N PHE A 46 -40.35 12.73 -0.54
CA PHE A 46 -40.87 12.70 0.83
C PHE A 46 -40.06 13.63 1.75
N THR A 47 -40.72 14.20 2.76
CA THR A 47 -40.07 15.02 3.78
C THR A 47 -39.25 14.15 4.74
N ALA A 48 -38.14 14.69 5.24
CA ALA A 48 -37.24 14.01 6.18
C ALA A 48 -37.73 14.12 7.64
N ASP A 49 -39.02 13.88 7.86
CA ASP A 49 -39.69 13.86 9.15
C ASP A 49 -40.49 12.57 9.34
N GLU A 50 -41.04 12.35 10.54
CA GLU A 50 -41.75 11.11 10.85
C GLU A 50 -42.97 10.89 9.93
N ALA A 51 -43.67 11.96 9.56
CA ALA A 51 -44.80 11.91 8.64
C ALA A 51 -44.36 11.52 7.21
N GLY A 52 -43.28 12.12 6.70
CA GLY A 52 -42.71 11.76 5.41
C GLY A 52 -42.13 10.36 5.37
N ALA A 53 -41.54 9.87 6.48
CA ALA A 53 -41.06 8.50 6.60
C ALA A 53 -42.20 7.46 6.55
N ARG A 54 -43.36 7.75 7.17
CA ARG A 54 -44.56 6.89 7.09
C ARG A 54 -45.13 6.86 5.68
N LEU A 55 -45.26 8.03 5.03
CA LEU A 55 -45.73 8.13 3.65
C LEU A 55 -44.78 7.42 2.65
N PHE A 56 -43.47 7.51 2.88
CA PHE A 56 -42.47 6.76 2.13
C PHE A 56 -42.66 5.25 2.30
N ALA A 57 -42.83 4.77 3.54
CA ALA A 57 -43.01 3.35 3.82
C ALA A 57 -44.29 2.78 3.18
N ASP A 58 -45.40 3.51 3.24
CA ASP A 58 -46.67 3.11 2.60
C ASP A 58 -46.54 3.08 1.07
N SER A 59 -45.94 4.12 0.49
CA SER A 59 -45.68 4.20 -0.96
C SER A 59 -44.73 3.09 -1.41
N TYR A 60 -43.68 2.81 -0.66
CA TYR A 60 -42.73 1.74 -0.94
C TYR A 60 -43.42 0.38 -0.92
N ASN A 61 -44.25 0.10 0.09
CA ASN A 61 -44.96 -1.18 0.20
C ASN A 61 -45.86 -1.43 -1.02
N SER A 62 -46.68 -0.45 -1.42
CA SER A 62 -47.57 -0.61 -2.59
C SER A 62 -46.81 -0.84 -3.89
N SER A 63 -45.70 -0.13 -4.12
CA SER A 63 -44.88 -0.32 -5.33
C SER A 63 -44.09 -1.63 -5.29
N ALA A 64 -43.57 -2.01 -4.12
CA ALA A 64 -42.81 -3.25 -3.94
C ALA A 64 -43.68 -4.50 -4.13
N GLU A 65 -44.94 -4.49 -3.69
CA GLU A 65 -45.88 -5.61 -3.90
C GLU A 65 -46.10 -5.92 -5.38
N VAL A 66 -46.30 -4.90 -6.21
CA VAL A 66 -46.49 -5.05 -7.66
C VAL A 66 -45.23 -5.60 -8.32
N ILE A 67 -44.06 -5.05 -8.00
CA ILE A 67 -42.77 -5.47 -8.58
C ILE A 67 -42.42 -6.91 -8.17
N LEU A 68 -42.59 -7.25 -6.88
CA LEU A 68 -42.33 -8.59 -6.37
C LEU A 68 -43.29 -9.62 -6.97
N TYR A 69 -44.56 -9.26 -7.20
CA TYR A 69 -45.53 -10.12 -7.89
C TYR A 69 -45.07 -10.42 -9.32
N GLU A 70 -44.72 -9.40 -10.12
CA GLU A 70 -44.27 -9.59 -11.50
C GLU A 70 -42.98 -10.42 -11.58
N SER A 71 -42.02 -10.15 -10.70
CA SER A 71 -40.78 -10.93 -10.57
C SER A 71 -41.08 -12.40 -10.22
N THR A 72 -42.00 -12.64 -9.29
CA THR A 72 -42.41 -13.99 -8.88
C THR A 72 -43.11 -14.74 -10.01
N VAL A 73 -44.01 -14.09 -10.76
CA VAL A 73 -44.69 -14.68 -11.93
C VAL A 73 -43.68 -15.03 -13.03
N ALA A 74 -42.71 -14.16 -13.28
CA ALA A 74 -41.65 -14.42 -14.26
C ALA A 74 -40.77 -15.61 -13.85
N SER A 75 -40.40 -15.69 -12.57
CA SER A 75 -39.65 -16.83 -12.01
C SER A 75 -40.46 -18.12 -12.04
N TRP A 76 -41.74 -18.09 -11.66
CA TRP A 76 -42.65 -19.23 -11.77
C TRP A 76 -42.74 -19.73 -13.21
N THR A 77 -43.01 -18.84 -14.16
CA THR A 77 -43.17 -19.16 -15.59
C THR A 77 -41.91 -19.83 -16.16
N TYR A 78 -40.72 -19.39 -15.76
CA TYR A 78 -39.47 -20.03 -16.14
C TYR A 78 -39.30 -21.41 -15.49
N ASN A 79 -39.51 -21.52 -14.17
CA ASN A 79 -39.31 -22.77 -13.45
C ASN A 79 -40.29 -23.88 -13.88
N VAL A 80 -41.50 -23.53 -14.35
CA VAL A 80 -42.48 -24.49 -14.87
C VAL A 80 -42.39 -24.71 -16.39
N ASN A 81 -41.67 -23.85 -17.12
CA ASN A 81 -41.49 -23.95 -18.57
C ASN A 81 -40.16 -23.30 -19.01
N ILE A 82 -39.10 -24.10 -19.04
CA ILE A 82 -37.73 -23.65 -19.30
C ILE A 82 -37.52 -23.39 -20.79
N THR A 83 -37.66 -22.13 -21.21
CA THR A 83 -37.34 -21.65 -22.56
C THR A 83 -36.41 -20.45 -22.47
N GLN A 84 -35.67 -20.15 -23.54
CA GLN A 84 -34.79 -18.98 -23.58
C GLN A 84 -35.55 -17.66 -23.44
N GLU A 85 -36.79 -17.61 -23.95
CA GLU A 85 -37.69 -16.48 -23.76
C GLU A 85 -38.07 -16.30 -22.29
N ASN A 86 -38.47 -17.38 -21.61
CA ASN A 86 -38.83 -17.31 -20.18
C ASN A 86 -37.61 -17.02 -19.30
N ALA A 87 -36.42 -17.50 -19.68
CA ALA A 87 -35.16 -17.15 -19.02
C ALA A 87 -34.89 -15.64 -19.10
N GLN A 88 -35.09 -15.04 -20.28
CA GLN A 88 -34.95 -13.58 -20.45
C GLN A 88 -36.03 -12.79 -19.72
N ARG A 89 -37.25 -13.33 -19.54
CA ARG A 89 -38.30 -12.72 -18.71
C ARG A 89 -37.94 -12.79 -17.23
N GLN A 90 -37.42 -13.92 -16.75
CA GLN A 90 -36.95 -14.10 -15.38
C GLN A 90 -35.78 -13.15 -15.06
N VAL A 91 -34.79 -13.06 -15.96
CA VAL A 91 -33.65 -12.14 -15.83
C VAL A 91 -34.12 -10.69 -15.77
N ARG A 92 -35.10 -10.29 -16.59
CA ARG A 92 -35.73 -8.96 -16.51
C ARG A 92 -36.44 -8.71 -15.18
N GLY A 93 -37.14 -9.70 -14.63
CA GLY A 93 -37.76 -9.61 -13.30
C GLY A 93 -36.76 -9.42 -12.16
N TYR A 94 -35.58 -10.06 -12.24
CA TYR A 94 -34.50 -9.89 -11.25
C TYR A 94 -33.88 -8.48 -11.27
N TYR A 95 -33.77 -7.83 -12.44
CA TYR A 95 -33.23 -6.47 -12.53
C TYR A 95 -34.14 -5.39 -11.92
N LEU A 96 -35.43 -5.69 -11.71
CA LEU A 96 -36.39 -4.79 -11.06
C LEU A 96 -36.37 -4.89 -9.52
N CYS A 97 -35.70 -5.90 -8.94
CA CYS A 97 -35.59 -6.09 -7.48
C CYS A 97 -34.13 -6.34 -7.07
N PRO A 98 -33.38 -5.30 -6.64
CA PRO A 98 -31.98 -5.46 -6.27
C PRO A 98 -31.85 -6.00 -4.85
N VAL A 99 -31.85 -7.32 -4.68
CA VAL A 99 -31.32 -7.97 -3.46
C VAL A 99 -29.89 -8.44 -3.75
N LEU A 100 -28.93 -7.71 -3.19
CA LEU A 100 -27.50 -7.99 -3.29
C LEU A 100 -27.12 -9.19 -2.43
N TYR A 101 -26.71 -10.30 -3.06
CA TYR A 101 -25.79 -11.25 -2.44
C TYR A 101 -24.73 -11.70 -3.45
N LYS A 102 -23.50 -11.22 -3.25
CA LYS A 102 -22.29 -11.78 -3.86
C LYS A 102 -21.45 -12.38 -2.74
N HIS A 103 -21.29 -13.70 -2.75
CA HIS A 103 -20.19 -14.35 -2.03
C HIS A 103 -19.48 -15.31 -2.98
N LYS A 104 -18.16 -15.15 -3.08
CA LYS A 104 -17.24 -16.14 -3.65
C LYS A 104 -17.00 -17.21 -2.58
N PHE A 105 -17.32 -18.46 -2.88
CA PHE A 105 -16.89 -19.61 -2.07
C PHE A 105 -16.53 -20.74 -3.01
N LEU A 106 -15.28 -21.19 -3.01
CA LEU A 106 -14.86 -22.44 -3.63
C LEU A 106 -13.43 -22.80 -3.19
N ALA A 107 -13.34 -23.71 -2.22
CA ALA A 107 -12.19 -24.60 -1.91
C ALA A 107 -12.52 -25.52 -0.70
N LEU A 108 -13.36 -25.07 0.23
CA LEU A 108 -13.62 -25.73 1.53
C LEU A 108 -14.62 -26.92 1.55
N TYR A 109 -15.27 -27.25 0.42
CA TYR A 109 -16.45 -28.14 0.42
C TYR A 109 -16.14 -29.61 0.79
N PHE A 110 -15.04 -30.17 0.29
CA PHE A 110 -14.75 -31.60 0.45
C PHE A 110 -14.04 -31.95 1.75
N SER A 111 -13.05 -31.15 2.16
CA SER A 111 -12.43 -31.27 3.50
C SER A 111 -13.50 -31.18 4.60
N SER A 112 -14.47 -30.27 4.45
CA SER A 112 -15.61 -30.17 5.35
C SER A 112 -16.53 -31.40 5.31
N ARG A 113 -16.78 -32.02 4.15
CA ARG A 113 -17.63 -33.21 4.04
C ARG A 113 -17.03 -34.43 4.74
N THR A 114 -15.75 -34.69 4.54
CA THR A 114 -15.11 -35.82 5.19
C THR A 114 -15.02 -35.59 6.70
N LYS A 115 -14.71 -34.35 7.13
CA LYS A 115 -14.68 -33.98 8.54
C LYS A 115 -16.04 -34.04 9.26
N TYR A 116 -17.12 -33.56 8.63
CA TYR A 116 -18.43 -33.44 9.30
C TYR A 116 -19.42 -34.56 8.96
N GLN A 117 -19.22 -35.29 7.86
CA GLN A 117 -20.12 -36.36 7.41
C GLN A 117 -19.45 -37.74 7.32
N GLY A 118 -18.12 -37.83 7.42
CA GLY A 118 -17.40 -39.10 7.26
C GLY A 118 -17.48 -39.68 5.85
N ILE A 119 -17.79 -38.87 4.84
CA ILE A 119 -17.95 -39.31 3.45
C ILE A 119 -16.76 -38.79 2.63
N CYS A 120 -15.97 -39.70 2.06
CA CYS A 120 -14.93 -39.38 1.09
C CYS A 120 -15.50 -39.35 -0.34
N PRO A 121 -14.94 -38.54 -1.24
CA PRO A 121 -15.29 -38.66 -2.65
C PRO A 121 -14.78 -40.01 -3.21
N PRO A 122 -15.46 -40.59 -4.22
CA PRO A 122 -15.03 -41.85 -4.82
C PRO A 122 -13.71 -41.75 -5.59
N ILE A 123 -13.25 -40.53 -5.89
CA ILE A 123 -11.98 -40.19 -6.54
C ILE A 123 -11.45 -38.86 -5.96
N ALA A 124 -10.15 -38.60 -6.08
CA ALA A 124 -9.57 -37.31 -5.70
C ALA A 124 -10.18 -36.15 -6.52
N ARG A 125 -10.38 -34.97 -5.89
CA ARG A 125 -10.98 -33.77 -6.49
C ARG A 125 -10.17 -32.55 -6.07
N ASN A 126 -9.93 -31.60 -6.98
CA ASN A 126 -9.19 -30.36 -6.73
C ASN A 126 -10.00 -29.11 -7.13
N GLU A 127 -9.39 -27.92 -7.07
CA GLU A 127 -10.05 -26.64 -7.36
C GLU A 127 -10.56 -26.48 -8.80
N THR A 128 -10.07 -27.29 -9.76
CA THR A 128 -10.62 -27.30 -11.14
C THR A 128 -11.96 -28.04 -11.23
N HIS A 129 -12.37 -28.74 -10.17
CA HIS A 129 -13.63 -29.47 -10.09
C HIS A 129 -14.65 -28.69 -9.25
N PHE A 130 -15.54 -27.95 -9.91
CA PHE A 130 -16.60 -27.20 -9.21
C PHE A 130 -17.81 -28.09 -8.84
N ASP A 131 -17.61 -29.05 -7.95
CA ASP A 131 -18.68 -29.96 -7.54
C ASP A 131 -19.80 -29.29 -6.75
N ALA A 132 -19.49 -28.21 -6.03
CA ALA A 132 -20.52 -27.39 -5.40
C ALA A 132 -21.51 -26.84 -6.45
N GLY A 133 -21.04 -26.55 -7.68
CA GLY A 133 -21.90 -26.14 -8.80
C GLY A 133 -22.89 -27.21 -9.27
N ALA A 134 -22.65 -28.49 -8.96
CA ALA A 134 -23.60 -29.57 -9.25
C ALA A 134 -24.79 -29.63 -8.27
N LYS A 135 -24.75 -28.86 -7.17
CA LYS A 135 -25.89 -28.72 -6.25
C LYS A 135 -26.75 -27.53 -6.67
N TYR A 136 -27.98 -27.79 -7.10
CA TYR A 136 -28.96 -26.81 -7.57
C TYR A 136 -29.01 -25.47 -6.79
N HIS A 137 -28.94 -25.54 -5.46
CA HIS A 137 -29.05 -24.36 -4.60
C HIS A 137 -27.77 -23.50 -4.51
N VAL A 138 -26.60 -24.02 -4.93
CA VAL A 138 -25.33 -23.27 -4.90
C VAL A 138 -25.26 -22.25 -6.05
N PRO A 139 -25.52 -22.60 -7.33
CA PRO A 139 -25.68 -21.59 -8.39
C PRO A 139 -26.85 -20.62 -8.13
N ALA A 140 -27.88 -21.06 -7.40
CA ALA A 140 -29.02 -20.23 -7.02
C ALA A 140 -28.79 -19.37 -5.75
N VAL A 141 -27.55 -19.31 -5.23
CA VAL A 141 -27.12 -18.47 -4.08
C VAL A 141 -28.04 -18.64 -2.86
N THR A 142 -28.55 -19.85 -2.62
CA THR A 142 -29.43 -20.13 -1.48
C THR A 142 -28.60 -20.59 -0.28
N PRO A 143 -28.56 -19.82 0.85
CA PRO A 143 -27.83 -20.22 2.05
C PRO A 143 -28.30 -21.56 2.61
N TYR A 144 -27.45 -22.59 2.54
CA TYR A 144 -27.76 -23.94 3.03
C TYR A 144 -27.93 -24.05 4.55
N ILE A 145 -27.36 -23.10 5.31
CA ILE A 145 -27.49 -23.06 6.77
C ILE A 145 -28.96 -23.04 7.23
N ARG A 146 -29.88 -22.53 6.39
CA ARG A 146 -31.33 -22.53 6.66
C ARG A 146 -31.88 -23.94 6.92
N TYR A 147 -31.36 -24.95 6.22
CA TYR A 147 -31.81 -26.33 6.39
C TYR A 147 -31.30 -26.92 7.71
N PHE A 148 -30.05 -26.65 8.07
CA PHE A 148 -29.50 -27.08 9.36
C PHE A 148 -30.33 -26.50 10.52
N VAL A 149 -30.55 -25.19 10.49
CA VAL A 149 -31.37 -24.51 11.52
C VAL A 149 -32.81 -25.03 11.51
N SER A 150 -33.41 -25.25 10.33
CA SER A 150 -34.77 -25.79 10.25
C SER A 150 -34.88 -27.20 10.81
N PHE A 151 -33.88 -28.06 10.61
CA PHE A 151 -33.89 -29.41 11.17
C PHE A 151 -33.84 -29.39 12.68
N VAL A 152 -33.06 -28.51 13.30
CA VAL A 152 -33.05 -28.37 14.77
C VAL A 152 -34.38 -27.80 15.28
N LEU A 153 -34.84 -26.69 14.69
CA LEU A 153 -36.09 -26.03 15.06
C LEU A 153 -37.31 -26.96 14.92
N GLN A 154 -37.34 -27.83 13.91
CA GLN A 154 -38.44 -28.75 13.67
C GLN A 154 -38.76 -29.60 14.91
N PHE A 155 -37.74 -30.19 15.55
CA PHE A 155 -37.96 -31.03 16.74
C PHE A 155 -38.20 -30.20 17.99
N GLN A 156 -37.57 -29.04 18.10
CA GLN A 156 -37.81 -28.11 19.20
C GLN A 156 -39.25 -27.58 19.20
N PHE A 157 -39.78 -27.25 18.02
CA PHE A 157 -41.18 -26.90 17.82
C PHE A 157 -42.09 -28.08 18.09
N HIS A 158 -41.76 -29.25 17.56
CA HIS A 158 -42.58 -30.45 17.77
C HIS A 158 -42.76 -30.75 19.26
N LYS A 159 -41.69 -30.73 20.06
CA LYS A 159 -41.77 -30.90 21.52
C LYS A 159 -42.69 -29.89 22.20
N ALA A 160 -42.57 -28.61 21.85
CA ALA A 160 -43.43 -27.57 22.40
C ALA A 160 -44.92 -27.80 22.03
N LEU A 161 -45.18 -28.18 20.78
CA LEU A 161 -46.54 -28.43 20.29
C LEU A 161 -47.16 -29.70 20.86
N CYS A 162 -46.35 -30.73 21.15
CA CYS A 162 -46.79 -31.92 21.86
C CYS A 162 -47.29 -31.61 23.27
N ALA A 163 -46.64 -30.69 23.97
CA ALA A 163 -47.09 -30.23 25.27
C ALA A 163 -48.46 -29.53 25.17
N GLU A 164 -48.67 -28.68 24.16
CA GLU A 164 -49.95 -28.03 23.90
C GLU A 164 -51.04 -29.02 23.48
N ALA A 165 -50.68 -30.13 22.84
CA ALA A 165 -51.57 -31.24 22.52
C ALA A 165 -51.85 -32.17 23.73
N ASN A 166 -51.45 -31.79 24.95
CA ASN A 166 -51.55 -32.58 26.18
C ASN A 166 -50.84 -33.94 26.13
N TYR A 167 -49.79 -34.07 25.30
CA TYR A 167 -49.01 -35.29 25.18
C TYR A 167 -47.73 -35.22 26.04
N SER A 168 -47.48 -36.25 26.85
CA SER A 168 -46.32 -36.34 27.77
C SER A 168 -45.49 -37.62 27.61
N GLY A 169 -45.76 -38.42 26.57
CA GLY A 169 -44.99 -39.63 26.26
C GLY A 169 -43.75 -39.34 25.39
N PRO A 170 -43.09 -40.39 24.85
CA PRO A 170 -41.92 -40.21 23.99
C PRO A 170 -42.24 -39.41 22.72
N LEU A 171 -41.40 -38.42 22.39
CA LEU A 171 -41.68 -37.48 21.30
C LEU A 171 -41.99 -38.12 19.95
N HIS A 172 -41.41 -39.27 19.61
CA HIS A 172 -41.68 -39.96 18.34
C HIS A 172 -43.07 -40.59 18.22
N TYR A 173 -43.82 -40.68 19.32
CA TYR A 173 -45.22 -41.10 19.34
C TYR A 173 -46.20 -39.93 19.40
N CYS A 174 -45.72 -38.70 19.55
CA CYS A 174 -46.58 -37.53 19.62
C CYS A 174 -47.24 -37.26 18.26
N ASP A 175 -48.56 -37.10 18.27
CA ASP A 175 -49.34 -36.63 17.14
C ASP A 175 -50.09 -35.36 17.54
N ILE A 176 -49.84 -34.28 16.79
CA ILE A 176 -50.49 -32.97 17.00
C ILE A 176 -51.70 -32.77 16.08
N TYR A 177 -52.03 -33.77 15.25
CA TYR A 177 -53.20 -33.75 14.38
C TYR A 177 -54.48 -33.51 15.21
N GLN A 178 -55.30 -32.54 14.77
CA GLN A 178 -56.52 -32.07 15.43
C GLN A 178 -56.37 -31.31 16.77
N SER A 179 -55.15 -31.05 17.25
CA SER A 179 -54.98 -30.13 18.39
C SER A 179 -55.19 -28.68 17.96
N GLN A 180 -56.25 -28.06 18.46
CA GLN A 180 -56.54 -26.65 18.20
C GLN A 180 -55.56 -25.74 18.94
N GLU A 181 -55.16 -26.16 20.15
CA GLU A 181 -54.22 -25.47 21.04
C GLU A 181 -52.83 -25.36 20.39
N ALA A 182 -52.29 -26.46 19.87
CA ALA A 182 -51.05 -26.46 19.10
C ALA A 182 -51.17 -25.58 17.83
N GLY A 183 -52.34 -25.61 17.17
CA GLY A 183 -52.63 -24.76 16.01
C GLY A 183 -52.64 -23.26 16.33
N VAL A 184 -53.17 -22.86 17.50
CA VAL A 184 -53.15 -21.46 17.98
C VAL A 184 -51.71 -21.00 18.17
N LYS A 185 -50.89 -21.78 18.86
CA LYS A 185 -49.45 -21.51 19.07
C LYS A 185 -48.67 -21.39 17.77
N LEU A 186 -48.88 -22.30 16.81
CA LEU A 186 -48.27 -22.21 15.48
C LEU A 186 -48.68 -20.94 14.74
N ARG A 187 -49.96 -20.57 14.81
CA ARG A 187 -50.46 -19.37 14.14
C ARG A 187 -49.82 -18.10 14.67
N GLU A 188 -49.65 -17.97 15.98
CA GLU A 188 -48.99 -16.80 16.60
C GLU A 188 -47.56 -16.62 16.10
N VAL A 189 -46.82 -17.73 15.98
CA VAL A 189 -45.45 -17.75 15.46
C VAL A 189 -45.40 -17.36 13.99
N LEU A 190 -46.28 -17.93 13.16
CA LEU A 190 -46.35 -17.65 11.73
C LEU A 190 -46.77 -16.20 11.45
N GLN A 191 -47.67 -15.63 12.25
CA GLN A 191 -48.13 -14.25 12.13
C GLN A 191 -47.04 -13.21 12.41
N ALA A 192 -46.03 -13.55 13.23
CA ALA A 192 -44.94 -12.64 13.55
C ALA A 192 -44.04 -12.33 12.33
N GLY A 193 -43.94 -13.25 11.36
CA GLY A 193 -43.06 -13.09 10.19
C GLY A 193 -41.63 -12.69 10.60
N ALA A 194 -41.08 -11.68 9.93
CA ALA A 194 -39.78 -11.06 10.28
C ALA A 194 -39.92 -9.77 11.11
N SER A 195 -41.09 -9.49 11.67
CA SER A 195 -41.36 -8.22 12.38
C SER A 195 -40.69 -8.12 13.76
N ARG A 196 -40.17 -9.23 14.29
CA ARG A 196 -39.47 -9.32 15.58
C ARG A 196 -38.22 -10.19 15.44
N PRO A 197 -37.22 -10.05 16.33
CA PRO A 197 -36.10 -10.97 16.40
C PRO A 197 -36.59 -12.43 16.53
N TRP A 198 -35.99 -13.34 15.78
CA TRP A 198 -36.43 -14.74 15.74
C TRP A 198 -36.36 -15.43 17.11
N GLN A 199 -35.45 -14.99 18.00
CA GLN A 199 -35.32 -15.49 19.37
C GLN A 199 -36.57 -15.20 20.20
N GLU A 200 -37.17 -14.01 20.04
CA GLU A 200 -38.41 -13.66 20.75
C GLU A 200 -39.58 -14.51 20.25
N VAL A 201 -39.65 -14.74 18.95
CA VAL A 201 -40.66 -15.60 18.32
C VAL A 201 -40.47 -17.05 18.78
N LEU A 202 -39.23 -17.54 18.82
CA LEU A 202 -38.87 -18.86 19.34
C LEU A 202 -39.24 -19.04 20.81
N LYS A 203 -39.00 -18.02 21.63
CA LYS A 203 -39.38 -17.99 23.04
C LYS A 203 -40.89 -18.05 23.23
N GLY A 204 -41.64 -17.33 22.39
CA GLY A 204 -43.11 -17.37 22.39
C GLY A 204 -43.64 -18.79 22.18
N LEU A 205 -43.02 -19.58 21.30
CA LEU A 205 -43.43 -20.96 21.03
C LEU A 205 -42.93 -21.96 22.08
N THR A 206 -41.62 -21.94 22.34
CA THR A 206 -40.90 -23.01 23.05
C THR A 206 -40.59 -22.68 24.51
N GLY A 207 -40.76 -21.43 24.92
CA GLY A 207 -40.33 -20.92 26.23
C GLY A 207 -38.84 -20.59 26.31
N SER A 208 -38.06 -20.82 25.26
CA SER A 208 -36.60 -20.59 25.21
C SER A 208 -36.21 -19.69 24.05
N GLU A 209 -35.19 -18.85 24.23
CA GLU A 209 -34.58 -18.05 23.16
C GLU A 209 -33.44 -18.79 22.44
N ILE A 210 -33.10 -19.98 22.93
CA ILE A 210 -31.92 -20.76 22.50
C ILE A 210 -32.35 -21.82 21.48
N LEU A 211 -31.60 -21.90 20.38
CA LEU A 211 -31.70 -23.01 19.44
C LEU A 211 -31.16 -24.29 20.09
N ASP A 212 -32.03 -25.29 20.25
CA ASP A 212 -31.74 -26.48 21.06
C ASP A 212 -31.95 -27.78 20.27
N ALA A 213 -30.91 -28.60 20.21
CA ALA A 213 -30.92 -29.90 19.54
C ALA A 213 -31.36 -31.06 20.45
N GLU A 214 -31.55 -30.82 21.75
CA GLU A 214 -31.98 -31.86 22.68
C GLU A 214 -33.30 -32.53 22.28
N PRO A 215 -34.35 -31.81 21.81
CA PRO A 215 -35.59 -32.43 21.35
C PRO A 215 -35.39 -33.37 20.14
N LEU A 216 -34.42 -33.07 19.27
CA LEU A 216 -34.03 -33.94 18.16
C LEU A 216 -33.39 -35.23 18.70
N LEU A 217 -32.48 -35.13 19.67
CA LEU A 217 -31.86 -36.29 20.30
C LEU A 217 -32.86 -37.15 21.07
N GLU A 218 -33.80 -36.51 21.77
CA GLU A 218 -34.88 -37.19 22.50
C GLU A 218 -35.79 -37.98 21.57
N TYR A 219 -36.18 -37.39 20.42
CA TYR A 219 -36.99 -38.06 19.41
C TYR A 219 -36.33 -39.35 18.91
N PHE A 220 -35.03 -39.30 18.59
CA PHE A 220 -34.27 -40.43 18.05
C PHE A 220 -33.62 -41.33 19.11
N LYS A 221 -33.85 -41.08 20.40
CA LYS A 221 -33.21 -41.82 21.50
C LYS A 221 -33.30 -43.35 21.39
N PRO A 222 -34.45 -43.97 21.01
CA PRO A 222 -34.52 -45.41 20.83
C PRO A 222 -33.56 -45.92 19.73
N LEU A 223 -33.48 -45.18 18.61
CA LEU A 223 -32.58 -45.53 17.51
C LEU A 223 -31.12 -45.34 17.89
N ILE A 224 -30.78 -44.25 18.60
CA ILE A 224 -29.41 -44.01 19.10
C ILE A 224 -28.96 -45.16 20.00
N THR A 225 -29.83 -45.59 20.92
CA THR A 225 -29.54 -46.72 21.82
C THR A 225 -29.27 -48.00 21.02
N TRP A 226 -30.14 -48.32 20.06
CA TRP A 226 -29.97 -49.47 19.20
C TRP A 226 -28.68 -49.41 18.35
N LEU A 227 -28.37 -48.25 17.76
CA LEU A 227 -27.15 -48.05 16.97
C LEU A 227 -25.87 -48.23 17.81
N GLN A 228 -25.89 -47.75 19.05
CA GLN A 228 -24.76 -47.95 19.98
C GLN A 228 -24.53 -49.44 20.28
N GLU A 229 -25.60 -50.21 20.51
CA GLU A 229 -25.52 -51.66 20.69
C GLU A 229 -24.98 -52.35 19.44
N GLN A 230 -25.46 -51.98 18.25
CA GLN A 230 -24.98 -52.59 16.99
C GLN A 230 -23.50 -52.28 16.74
N ASN A 231 -23.06 -51.06 16.97
CA ASN A 231 -21.65 -50.69 16.80
C ASN A 231 -20.76 -51.47 17.77
N GLN A 232 -21.22 -51.68 19.01
CA GLN A 232 -20.51 -52.49 19.99
C GLN A 232 -20.44 -53.97 19.58
N ILE A 233 -21.54 -54.54 19.06
CA ILE A 233 -21.58 -55.94 18.58
C ILE A 233 -20.63 -56.15 17.40
N ASN A 234 -20.59 -55.20 16.47
CA ASN A 234 -19.79 -55.31 15.25
C ASN A 234 -18.33 -54.88 15.44
N GLY A 235 -17.96 -54.32 16.60
CA GLY A 235 -16.62 -53.79 16.85
C GLY A 235 -16.30 -52.55 16.01
N GLU A 236 -17.33 -51.81 15.59
CA GLU A 236 -17.18 -50.61 14.77
C GLU A 236 -16.75 -49.41 15.60
N VAL A 237 -15.91 -48.55 15.03
CA VAL A 237 -15.41 -47.35 15.71
C VAL A 237 -16.38 -46.19 15.48
N LEU A 238 -16.76 -45.48 16.56
CA LEU A 238 -17.56 -44.26 16.46
C LEU A 238 -16.72 -43.13 15.87
N GLY A 239 -17.17 -42.58 14.74
CA GLY A 239 -16.49 -41.51 14.02
C GLY A 239 -15.66 -42.03 12.84
N TRP A 240 -14.79 -41.18 12.31
CA TRP A 240 -13.96 -41.48 11.13
C TRP A 240 -12.49 -41.23 11.50
N PRO A 241 -11.83 -42.19 12.18
CA PRO A 241 -10.46 -42.05 12.67
C PRO A 241 -9.42 -42.02 11.54
N ASP A 242 -9.73 -42.61 10.39
CA ASP A 242 -8.93 -42.58 9.17
C ASP A 242 -9.65 -41.75 8.09
N PHE A 243 -9.75 -40.44 8.33
CA PHE A 243 -10.43 -39.50 7.43
C PHE A 243 -9.66 -39.29 6.10
N GLU A 244 -8.42 -39.77 6.02
CA GLU A 244 -7.56 -39.67 4.85
C GLU A 244 -7.68 -40.88 3.92
N TRP A 245 -8.27 -41.99 4.39
CA TRP A 245 -8.52 -43.14 3.55
C TRP A 245 -9.27 -42.76 2.26
N ARG A 246 -8.77 -43.27 1.13
CA ARG A 246 -9.36 -43.15 -0.21
C ARG A 246 -9.31 -44.52 -0.89
N PRO A 247 -10.30 -44.89 -1.72
CA PRO A 247 -10.20 -46.07 -2.56
C PRO A 247 -9.06 -45.91 -3.61
N PRO A 248 -8.41 -47.02 -4.03
CA PRO A 248 -7.33 -46.97 -5.01
C PRO A 248 -7.78 -46.44 -6.38
N VAL A 249 -6.93 -45.61 -7.00
CA VAL A 249 -7.17 -44.94 -8.29
C VAL A 249 -6.93 -45.92 -9.45
N PRO A 250 -7.82 -46.00 -10.46
CA PRO A 250 -7.58 -46.82 -11.65
C PRO A 250 -6.35 -46.36 -12.45
N ASP A 251 -5.61 -47.32 -13.01
CA ASP A 251 -4.41 -47.04 -13.82
C ASP A 251 -4.70 -46.09 -14.99
N GLY A 252 -3.92 -45.01 -15.11
CA GLY A 252 -3.96 -44.06 -16.23
C GLY A 252 -4.66 -42.72 -15.96
N TYR A 253 -5.00 -42.40 -14.71
CA TYR A 253 -5.62 -41.13 -14.32
C TYR A 253 -4.57 -40.10 -13.82
N PRO A 254 -4.64 -38.80 -14.17
CA PRO A 254 -3.63 -37.83 -13.76
C PRO A 254 -3.69 -37.55 -12.24
N GLU A 255 -2.56 -37.73 -11.55
CA GLU A 255 -2.41 -37.51 -10.11
C GLU A 255 -2.58 -36.03 -9.73
N GLY A 256 -3.44 -35.75 -8.73
CA GLY A 256 -3.63 -34.42 -8.15
C GLY A 256 -2.93 -34.29 -6.81
N ILE A 257 -2.20 -33.20 -6.61
CA ILE A 257 -1.50 -32.86 -5.37
C ILE A 257 -2.52 -32.27 -4.38
N ASP A 258 -3.01 -33.08 -3.44
CA ASP A 258 -3.77 -32.56 -2.30
C ASP A 258 -2.86 -31.69 -1.42
N LYS A 259 -3.39 -30.58 -0.87
CA LYS A 259 -2.67 -29.81 0.14
C LYS A 259 -2.73 -30.55 1.49
N LEU A 260 -1.58 -30.71 2.14
CA LEU A 260 -1.40 -31.31 3.46
C LEU A 260 -2.05 -30.42 4.53
N ALA A 261 -3.02 -30.96 5.27
CA ALA A 261 -3.70 -30.25 6.37
C ALA A 261 -3.24 -30.72 7.76
N ASP A 262 -2.26 -31.61 7.85
CA ASP A 262 -1.69 -32.09 9.11
C ASP A 262 -0.71 -31.07 9.70
N GLU A 263 -1.13 -30.44 10.79
CA GLU A 263 -0.31 -29.47 11.54
C GLU A 263 0.94 -30.13 12.18
N ALA A 264 0.90 -31.42 12.54
CA ALA A 264 2.06 -32.11 13.09
C ALA A 264 3.14 -32.39 12.04
N GLU A 265 2.74 -32.63 10.78
CA GLU A 265 3.67 -32.75 9.66
C GLU A 265 4.28 -31.39 9.29
N ALA A 266 3.46 -30.33 9.33
CA ALA A 266 3.91 -28.96 9.14
C ALA A 266 4.97 -28.55 10.18
N GLU A 267 4.77 -28.90 11.45
CA GLU A 267 5.76 -28.65 12.52
C GLU A 267 7.10 -29.31 12.23
N LYS A 268 7.12 -30.60 11.84
CA LYS A 268 8.35 -31.32 11.47
C LYS A 268 9.06 -30.66 10.29
N PHE A 269 8.31 -30.25 9.26
CA PHE A 269 8.86 -29.52 8.12
C PHE A 269 9.51 -28.18 8.55
N LEU A 270 8.84 -27.43 9.42
CA LEU A 270 9.36 -26.16 9.90
C LEU A 270 10.59 -26.32 10.80
N GLU A 271 10.63 -27.34 11.66
CA GLU A 271 11.83 -27.68 12.44
C GLU A 271 13.02 -28.00 11.52
N GLU A 272 12.78 -28.79 10.47
CA GLU A 272 13.78 -29.09 9.44
C GLU A 272 14.25 -27.81 8.73
N TYR A 273 13.32 -26.96 8.29
CA TYR A 273 13.62 -25.67 7.64
C TYR A 273 14.46 -24.77 8.54
N VAL A 274 14.06 -24.56 9.80
CA VAL A 274 14.78 -23.68 10.74
C VAL A 274 16.21 -24.18 10.94
N ARG A 275 16.40 -25.50 11.13
CA ARG A 275 17.72 -26.10 11.29
C ARG A 275 18.59 -25.94 10.03
N LEU A 276 18.04 -26.22 8.84
CA LEU A 276 18.78 -26.16 7.58
C LEU A 276 19.10 -24.72 7.19
N SER A 277 18.14 -23.81 7.35
CA SER A 277 18.33 -22.39 7.10
C SER A 277 19.39 -21.79 8.02
N TRP A 278 19.39 -22.16 9.31
CA TRP A 278 20.45 -21.77 10.25
C TRP A 278 21.82 -22.33 9.83
N ALA A 279 21.90 -23.63 9.51
CA ALA A 279 23.16 -24.26 9.08
C ALA A 279 23.73 -23.64 7.79
N TYR A 280 22.85 -23.30 6.83
CA TYR A 280 23.23 -22.61 5.59
C TYR A 280 23.79 -21.21 5.89
N ASN A 281 23.05 -20.39 6.63
CA ASN A 281 23.44 -19.00 6.91
C ASN A 281 24.66 -18.89 7.82
N THR A 282 24.88 -19.86 8.72
CA THR A 282 26.05 -19.87 9.62
C THR A 282 27.34 -20.39 8.97
N ASN A 283 27.28 -20.88 7.72
CA ASN A 283 28.42 -21.43 6.97
C ASN A 283 28.75 -20.63 5.69
N ILE A 284 28.34 -19.37 5.62
CA ILE A 284 28.64 -18.48 4.49
C ILE A 284 30.10 -18.03 4.58
N THR A 285 30.93 -18.42 3.60
CA THR A 285 32.32 -17.93 3.41
C THR A 285 32.39 -16.89 2.30
N ASP A 286 33.46 -16.09 2.28
CA ASP A 286 33.70 -15.07 1.23
C ASP A 286 33.70 -15.67 -0.19
N GLU A 287 34.15 -16.93 -0.34
CA GLU A 287 34.20 -17.65 -1.62
C GLU A 287 32.79 -18.07 -2.12
N ASN A 288 31.85 -18.37 -1.22
CA ASN A 288 30.47 -18.74 -1.55
C ASN A 288 29.54 -17.52 -1.73
N SER A 289 29.94 -16.34 -1.23
CA SER A 289 29.15 -15.10 -1.33
C SER A 289 28.85 -14.64 -2.77
N LYS A 290 29.66 -15.05 -3.76
CA LYS A 290 29.49 -14.67 -5.18
C LYS A 290 28.40 -15.47 -5.92
N ILE A 291 28.03 -16.66 -5.44
CA ILE A 291 26.99 -17.54 -6.04
C ILE A 291 25.62 -17.37 -5.33
N MET A 292 25.63 -16.60 -4.24
CA MET A 292 24.59 -16.55 -3.21
C MET A 292 23.21 -16.07 -3.67
N ASN A 293 23.08 -15.15 -4.65
CA ASN A 293 21.76 -14.65 -5.07
C ASN A 293 20.89 -15.73 -5.75
N LEU A 294 21.50 -16.63 -6.51
CA LEU A 294 20.79 -17.73 -7.18
C LEU A 294 20.54 -18.89 -6.23
N GLU A 295 21.51 -19.23 -5.38
CA GLU A 295 21.37 -20.27 -4.36
C GLU A 295 20.30 -19.92 -3.32
N VAL A 296 20.26 -18.66 -2.84
CA VAL A 296 19.18 -18.18 -1.95
C VAL A 296 17.83 -18.28 -2.65
N SER A 297 17.75 -17.90 -3.93
CA SER A 297 16.48 -18.01 -4.68
C SER A 297 16.05 -19.48 -4.87
N GLN A 298 16.98 -20.41 -5.12
CA GLN A 298 16.70 -21.84 -5.20
C GLN A 298 16.23 -22.40 -3.86
N HIS A 299 16.88 -22.03 -2.76
CA HIS A 299 16.48 -22.40 -1.41
C HIS A 299 15.06 -21.88 -1.11
N THR A 300 14.78 -20.60 -1.38
CA THR A 300 13.44 -20.01 -1.21
C THR A 300 12.40 -20.74 -2.06
N LEU A 301 12.71 -21.04 -3.32
CA LEU A 301 11.81 -21.78 -4.20
C LEU A 301 11.52 -23.19 -3.66
N GLN A 302 12.53 -23.93 -3.21
CA GLN A 302 12.37 -25.29 -2.68
C GLN A 302 11.49 -25.31 -1.44
N PHE A 303 11.83 -24.51 -0.42
CA PHE A 303 11.11 -24.49 0.84
C PHE A 303 9.73 -23.85 0.71
N GLY A 304 9.59 -22.76 -0.05
CA GLY A 304 8.30 -22.13 -0.23
C GLY A 304 7.34 -22.93 -1.11
N THR A 305 7.84 -23.70 -2.10
CA THR A 305 7.00 -24.64 -2.86
C THR A 305 6.48 -25.75 -1.95
N ARG A 306 7.31 -26.28 -1.04
CA ARG A 306 6.86 -27.23 -0.02
C ARG A 306 5.89 -26.57 0.97
N ALA A 307 6.13 -25.33 1.38
CA ALA A 307 5.21 -24.57 2.25
C ALA A 307 3.83 -24.37 1.61
N ARG A 308 3.75 -24.18 0.29
CA ARG A 308 2.49 -24.06 -0.49
C ARG A 308 1.68 -25.35 -0.55
N GLN A 309 2.28 -26.49 -0.21
CA GLN A 309 1.56 -27.75 -0.06
C GLN A 309 0.74 -27.78 1.23
N PHE A 310 0.98 -26.91 2.21
CA PHE A 310 0.21 -26.91 3.46
C PHE A 310 -1.04 -26.01 3.38
N ASP A 311 -2.19 -26.51 3.85
CA ASP A 311 -3.39 -25.70 4.09
C ASP A 311 -3.43 -25.22 5.54
N THR A 312 -3.11 -23.95 5.77
CA THR A 312 -3.01 -23.34 7.10
C THR A 312 -4.36 -22.88 7.67
N SER A 313 -5.47 -23.09 6.97
CA SER A 313 -6.79 -22.52 7.32
C SER A 313 -7.29 -22.98 8.71
N ASN A 314 -6.94 -24.20 9.12
CA ASN A 314 -7.43 -24.83 10.36
C ASN A 314 -6.37 -25.03 11.45
N PHE A 315 -5.13 -24.56 11.23
CA PHE A 315 -4.02 -24.73 12.18
C PHE A 315 -4.30 -23.98 13.48
N GLN A 316 -4.02 -24.61 14.62
CA GLN A 316 -4.28 -24.06 15.94
C GLN A 316 -3.13 -23.18 16.45
N LYS A 317 -1.88 -23.54 16.13
CA LYS A 317 -0.69 -22.77 16.52
C LYS A 317 -0.48 -21.61 15.56
N SER A 318 -0.74 -20.40 16.06
CA SER A 318 -0.57 -19.15 15.30
C SER A 318 0.86 -18.96 14.77
N SER A 319 1.88 -19.42 15.50
CA SER A 319 3.28 -19.34 15.08
C SER A 319 3.58 -20.22 13.86
N VAL A 320 3.04 -21.45 13.81
CA VAL A 320 3.19 -22.39 12.69
C VAL A 320 2.49 -21.83 11.46
N LYS A 321 1.23 -21.40 11.65
CA LYS A 321 0.44 -20.75 10.60
C LYS A 321 1.17 -19.55 9.99
N ARG A 322 1.62 -18.61 10.84
CA ARG A 322 2.31 -17.40 10.39
C ARG A 322 3.62 -17.71 9.69
N LEU A 323 4.42 -18.64 10.21
CA LEU A 323 5.69 -19.02 9.59
C LEU A 323 5.46 -19.59 8.19
N LEU A 324 4.47 -20.45 8.02
CA LEU A 324 4.10 -21.00 6.71
C LEU A 324 3.55 -19.93 5.76
N GLU A 325 2.66 -19.06 6.21
CA GLU A 325 2.14 -17.96 5.40
C GLU A 325 3.27 -17.07 4.86
N LYS A 326 4.30 -16.79 5.66
CA LYS A 326 5.49 -16.06 5.20
C LYS A 326 6.35 -16.87 4.23
N LEU A 327 6.53 -18.18 4.45
CA LEU A 327 7.30 -19.04 3.56
C LEU A 327 6.61 -19.29 2.21
N GLN A 328 5.28 -19.18 2.14
CA GLN A 328 4.51 -19.37 0.91
C GLN A 328 4.74 -18.23 -0.10
N ASP A 329 5.17 -17.05 0.35
CA ASP A 329 5.62 -15.97 -0.52
C ASP A 329 7.07 -16.22 -0.95
N LEU A 330 7.26 -16.51 -2.25
CA LEU A 330 8.56 -16.77 -2.84
C LEU A 330 9.28 -15.48 -3.25
N GLY A 331 8.59 -14.33 -3.21
CA GLY A 331 9.08 -13.07 -3.77
C GLY A 331 9.56 -13.25 -5.21
N ARG A 332 10.74 -12.71 -5.53
CA ARG A 332 11.36 -12.84 -6.87
C ARG A 332 11.69 -14.29 -7.26
N ALA A 333 11.82 -15.21 -6.32
CA ALA A 333 12.15 -16.61 -6.62
C ALA A 333 11.00 -17.37 -7.31
N ALA A 334 9.80 -16.77 -7.37
CA ALA A 334 8.69 -17.30 -8.18
C ALA A 334 8.95 -17.19 -9.69
N LEU A 335 9.83 -16.28 -10.12
CA LEU A 335 10.17 -16.08 -11.52
C LEU A 335 10.87 -17.30 -12.13
N SER A 336 10.74 -17.48 -13.45
CA SER A 336 11.57 -18.47 -14.16
C SER A 336 13.05 -18.12 -14.02
N THR A 337 13.95 -19.10 -14.16
CA THR A 337 15.40 -18.85 -14.04
C THR A 337 15.88 -17.76 -15.01
N THR A 338 15.31 -17.71 -16.22
CA THR A 338 15.61 -16.65 -17.21
C THR A 338 15.15 -15.29 -16.73
N ASP A 339 13.87 -15.16 -16.34
CA ASP A 339 13.32 -13.89 -15.85
C ASP A 339 14.01 -13.41 -14.56
N LEU A 340 14.39 -14.33 -13.67
CA LEU A 340 15.09 -14.01 -12.42
C LEU A 340 16.49 -13.46 -12.69
N ASN A 341 17.21 -14.06 -13.64
CA ASN A 341 18.52 -13.54 -14.06
C ASN A 341 18.39 -12.14 -14.68
N GLU A 342 17.38 -11.94 -15.54
CA GLU A 342 17.10 -10.64 -16.15
C GLU A 342 16.72 -9.60 -15.09
N TYR A 343 15.85 -9.96 -14.15
CA TYR A 343 15.46 -9.13 -13.01
C TYR A 343 16.68 -8.68 -12.19
N ASN A 344 17.56 -9.63 -11.82
CA ASN A 344 18.76 -9.33 -11.06
C ASN A 344 19.74 -8.45 -11.84
N ASN A 345 19.91 -8.69 -13.14
CA ASN A 345 20.78 -7.89 -14.01
C ASN A 345 20.27 -6.46 -14.17
N VAL A 346 18.97 -6.28 -14.38
CA VAL A 346 18.33 -4.96 -14.50
C VAL A 346 18.48 -4.17 -13.20
N LEU A 347 18.24 -4.80 -12.05
CA LEU A 347 18.42 -4.17 -10.74
C LEU A 347 19.86 -3.72 -10.50
N LEU A 348 20.84 -4.63 -10.71
CA LEU A 348 22.26 -4.34 -10.56
C LEU A 348 22.73 -3.23 -11.51
N LYS A 349 22.20 -3.19 -12.73
CA LYS A 349 22.51 -2.13 -13.70
C LYS A 349 22.01 -0.78 -13.20
N MET A 350 20.76 -0.68 -12.74
CA MET A 350 20.20 0.57 -12.23
C MET A 350 20.96 1.06 -10.99
N GLU A 351 21.26 0.18 -10.03
CA GLU A 351 22.03 0.51 -8.83
C GLU A 351 23.47 0.93 -9.16
N SER A 352 24.13 0.26 -10.11
CA SER A 352 25.48 0.62 -10.56
C SER A 352 25.51 1.96 -11.29
N VAL A 353 24.48 2.30 -12.07
CA VAL A 353 24.39 3.61 -12.73
C VAL A 353 24.32 4.70 -11.67
N TYR A 354 23.45 4.55 -10.68
CA TYR A 354 23.31 5.50 -9.58
C TYR A 354 24.63 5.68 -8.81
N SER A 355 25.24 4.58 -8.38
CA SER A 355 26.38 4.60 -7.46
C SER A 355 27.68 5.12 -8.09
N LYS A 356 27.83 5.02 -9.42
CA LYS A 356 29.05 5.44 -10.14
C LYS A 356 28.91 6.78 -10.84
N ALA A 357 27.71 7.35 -10.90
CA ALA A 357 27.46 8.58 -11.61
C ALA A 357 28.27 9.76 -11.03
N LYS A 358 28.75 10.61 -11.93
CA LYS A 358 29.45 11.85 -11.61
C LYS A 358 28.94 12.95 -12.54
N VAL A 359 28.82 14.16 -12.02
CA VAL A 359 28.42 15.35 -12.78
C VAL A 359 29.67 16.14 -13.12
N CYS A 360 29.93 16.36 -14.41
CA CYS A 360 31.14 17.02 -14.88
C CYS A 360 30.88 18.49 -15.24
N GLN A 361 31.80 19.37 -14.81
CA GLN A 361 31.89 20.76 -15.25
C GLN A 361 32.56 20.86 -16.62
N GLU A 362 32.36 21.98 -17.31
CA GLU A 362 32.97 22.23 -18.64
C GLU A 362 34.52 22.22 -18.60
N ASN A 363 35.10 22.51 -17.43
CA ASN A 363 36.55 22.47 -17.20
C ASN A 363 37.12 21.04 -17.03
N GLY A 364 36.27 20.00 -17.06
CA GLY A 364 36.65 18.59 -16.93
C GLY A 364 36.63 18.03 -15.51
N SER A 365 36.34 18.82 -14.47
CA SER A 365 36.19 18.33 -13.09
C SER A 365 34.85 17.59 -12.93
N CYS A 366 34.88 16.35 -12.43
CA CYS A 366 33.68 15.53 -12.24
C CYS A 366 33.43 15.24 -10.76
N LEU A 367 32.24 15.63 -10.27
CA LEU A 367 31.84 15.50 -8.88
C LEU A 367 30.91 14.29 -8.70
N PRO A 368 31.23 13.31 -7.84
CA PRO A 368 30.28 12.28 -7.42
C PRO A 368 29.17 12.88 -6.54
N LEU A 369 28.13 12.10 -6.27
CA LEU A 369 27.08 12.50 -5.33
C LEU A 369 27.66 12.79 -3.94
N ASP A 370 28.31 11.78 -3.34
CA ASP A 370 28.88 11.87 -2.00
C ASP A 370 30.42 11.85 -2.04
N PRO A 371 31.10 12.79 -1.35
CA PRO A 371 30.51 13.88 -0.57
C PRO A 371 30.23 15.15 -1.39
N ASP A 372 30.70 15.25 -2.63
CA ASP A 372 30.89 16.52 -3.33
C ASP A 372 29.58 17.26 -3.66
N LEU A 373 28.66 16.63 -4.40
CA LEU A 373 27.38 17.28 -4.75
C LEU A 373 26.48 17.42 -3.53
N THR A 374 26.48 16.47 -2.60
CA THR A 374 25.75 16.57 -1.33
C THR A 374 26.21 17.78 -0.53
N ASN A 375 27.52 17.99 -0.38
CA ASN A 375 28.08 19.17 0.28
C ASN A 375 27.77 20.47 -0.48
N LEU A 376 27.83 20.46 -1.81
CA LEU A 376 27.46 21.62 -2.63
C LEU A 376 25.99 22.00 -2.38
N MET A 377 25.07 21.04 -2.43
CA MET A 377 23.65 21.27 -2.17
C MET A 377 23.37 21.75 -0.74
N ALA A 378 24.16 21.30 0.24
CA ALA A 378 24.01 21.68 1.64
C ALA A 378 24.50 23.11 1.92
N VAL A 379 25.67 23.48 1.39
CA VAL A 379 26.38 24.72 1.77
C VAL A 379 26.15 25.87 0.79
N SER A 380 26.00 25.59 -0.51
CA SER A 380 25.85 26.67 -1.50
C SER A 380 24.58 27.49 -1.25
N ARG A 381 24.69 28.78 -1.50
CA ARG A 381 23.60 29.77 -1.45
C ARG A 381 23.45 30.53 -2.76
N ASP A 382 24.13 30.04 -3.79
CA ASP A 382 24.08 30.55 -5.15
C ASP A 382 23.07 29.72 -5.96
N TYR A 383 22.08 30.41 -6.56
CA TYR A 383 20.96 29.78 -7.26
C TYR A 383 21.45 28.93 -8.45
N ASP A 384 22.36 29.47 -9.25
CA ASP A 384 22.81 28.83 -10.50
C ASP A 384 23.70 27.62 -10.22
N ASN A 385 24.56 27.68 -9.19
CA ASN A 385 25.36 26.53 -8.75
C ASN A 385 24.48 25.38 -8.21
N LEU A 386 23.47 25.72 -7.41
CA LEU A 386 22.49 24.72 -6.93
C LEU A 386 21.71 24.12 -8.10
N LEU A 387 21.32 24.94 -9.07
CA LEU A 387 20.60 24.50 -10.26
C LEU A 387 21.47 23.56 -11.12
N TRP A 388 22.74 23.91 -11.34
CA TRP A 388 23.69 23.09 -12.07
C TRP A 388 23.83 21.70 -11.45
N ALA A 389 24.04 21.62 -10.13
CA ALA A 389 24.18 20.35 -9.42
C ALA A 389 22.89 19.54 -9.47
N TRP A 390 21.75 20.18 -9.20
CA TRP A 390 20.43 19.54 -9.18
C TRP A 390 20.03 18.97 -10.54
N LYS A 391 20.23 19.73 -11.61
CA LYS A 391 19.91 19.34 -12.99
C LYS A 391 20.91 18.30 -13.48
N GLY A 392 22.20 18.57 -13.32
CA GLY A 392 23.27 17.68 -13.76
C GLY A 392 23.14 16.29 -13.18
N TRP A 393 22.81 16.16 -11.88
CA TRP A 393 22.58 14.86 -11.25
C TRP A 393 21.44 14.08 -11.92
N ARG A 394 20.30 14.75 -12.17
CA ARG A 394 19.14 14.14 -12.83
C ARG A 394 19.42 13.73 -14.27
N ASP A 395 20.19 14.53 -15.00
CA ASP A 395 20.57 14.24 -16.37
C ASP A 395 21.45 12.98 -16.45
N VAL A 396 22.47 12.85 -15.57
CA VAL A 396 23.40 11.72 -15.64
C VAL A 396 22.84 10.42 -15.05
N THR A 397 21.92 10.48 -14.07
CA THR A 397 21.32 9.27 -13.48
C THR A 397 19.96 8.93 -14.07
N GLY A 398 19.03 9.88 -14.07
CA GLY A 398 17.62 9.63 -14.40
C GLY A 398 17.48 9.11 -15.82
N GLN A 399 18.05 9.84 -16.79
CA GLN A 399 18.01 9.46 -18.20
C GLN A 399 18.69 8.11 -18.45
N ALA A 400 19.76 7.78 -17.72
CA ALA A 400 20.46 6.51 -17.84
C ALA A 400 19.68 5.32 -17.24
N ILE A 401 18.82 5.55 -16.24
CA ILE A 401 17.99 4.52 -15.59
C ILE A 401 16.69 4.28 -16.37
N LEU A 402 16.11 5.31 -17.00
CA LEU A 402 14.82 5.26 -17.69
C LEU A 402 14.65 4.05 -18.64
N PRO A 403 15.63 3.65 -19.47
CA PRO A 403 15.46 2.51 -20.38
C PRO A 403 15.27 1.16 -19.68
N SER A 404 15.79 1.01 -18.46
CA SER A 404 15.74 -0.24 -17.68
C SER A 404 14.55 -0.30 -16.73
N PHE A 405 13.92 0.83 -16.42
CA PHE A 405 12.87 0.90 -15.41
C PHE A 405 11.56 0.19 -15.82
N PRO A 406 11.04 0.29 -17.06
CA PRO A 406 9.82 -0.42 -17.47
C PRO A 406 9.96 -1.95 -17.37
N GLU A 407 11.10 -2.49 -17.79
CA GLU A 407 11.40 -3.91 -17.71
C GLU A 407 11.45 -4.40 -16.25
N TYR A 408 12.06 -3.60 -15.38
CA TYR A 408 12.03 -3.84 -13.93
C TYR A 408 10.59 -3.87 -13.38
N VAL A 409 9.73 -2.94 -13.80
CA VAL A 409 8.31 -2.91 -13.38
C VAL A 409 7.57 -4.16 -13.83
N ASP A 410 7.75 -4.57 -15.09
CA ASP A 410 7.11 -5.75 -15.66
C ASP A 410 7.52 -7.03 -14.91
N LEU A 411 8.83 -7.22 -14.66
CA LEU A 411 9.34 -8.38 -13.93
C LEU A 411 8.94 -8.37 -12.46
N SER A 412 8.89 -7.20 -11.81
CA SER A 412 8.41 -7.06 -10.43
C SER A 412 6.94 -7.43 -10.31
N ASN A 413 6.10 -6.95 -11.23
CA ASN A 413 4.68 -7.28 -11.27
C ASN A 413 4.44 -8.75 -11.59
N LYS A 414 5.22 -9.34 -12.51
CA LYS A 414 5.18 -10.77 -12.80
C LYS A 414 5.50 -11.60 -11.56
N ALA A 415 6.55 -11.24 -10.82
CA ALA A 415 6.87 -11.90 -9.56
C ALA A 415 5.73 -11.80 -8.53
N ALA A 416 5.14 -10.61 -8.37
CA ALA A 416 4.03 -10.38 -7.46
C ALA A 416 2.79 -11.23 -7.81
N GLN A 417 2.44 -11.30 -9.10
CA GLN A 417 1.32 -12.09 -9.60
C GLN A 417 1.50 -13.59 -9.39
N LEU A 418 2.72 -14.10 -9.56
CA LEU A 418 3.06 -15.51 -9.27
C LEU A 418 2.99 -15.85 -7.77
N ASN A 419 2.97 -14.84 -6.90
CA ASN A 419 2.75 -14.96 -5.45
C ASN A 419 1.32 -14.61 -5.03
N GLY A 420 0.40 -14.36 -5.97
CA GLY A 420 -1.02 -14.12 -5.68
C GLY A 420 -1.38 -12.67 -5.37
N TYR A 421 -0.46 -11.72 -5.58
CA TYR A 421 -0.74 -10.28 -5.48
C TYR A 421 -1.17 -9.69 -6.83
N ALA A 422 -1.89 -8.56 -6.82
CA ALA A 422 -2.28 -7.89 -8.06
C ALA A 422 -1.07 -7.27 -8.81
N ASP A 423 -0.17 -6.67 -8.05
CA ASP A 423 1.02 -5.94 -8.52
C ASP A 423 2.08 -5.89 -7.40
N ALA A 424 3.30 -5.41 -7.74
CA ALA A 424 4.40 -5.33 -6.79
C ALA A 424 4.13 -4.36 -5.62
N GLY A 425 3.34 -3.31 -5.84
CA GLY A 425 2.91 -2.40 -4.78
C GLY A 425 2.03 -3.08 -3.75
N ALA A 426 1.07 -3.91 -4.20
CA ALA A 426 0.23 -4.71 -3.33
C ALA A 426 1.05 -5.71 -2.47
N SER A 427 2.08 -6.33 -3.08
CA SER A 427 3.02 -7.19 -2.34
C SER A 427 3.74 -6.41 -1.23
N TRP A 428 4.26 -5.20 -1.51
CA TRP A 428 4.92 -4.37 -0.49
C TRP A 428 3.98 -3.92 0.62
N ARG A 429 2.76 -3.48 0.28
CA ARG A 429 1.76 -3.06 1.28
C ARG A 429 1.35 -4.22 2.19
N SER A 430 1.42 -5.46 1.71
CA SER A 430 1.10 -6.65 2.51
C SER A 430 2.03 -6.85 3.72
N GLN A 431 3.25 -6.30 3.71
CA GLN A 431 4.18 -6.34 4.84
C GLN A 431 3.65 -5.64 6.10
N TYR A 432 2.67 -4.75 5.95
CA TYR A 432 2.01 -4.07 7.06
C TYR A 432 0.76 -4.79 7.55
N GLU A 433 0.33 -5.88 6.89
CA GLU A 433 -0.79 -6.72 7.32
C GLU A 433 -2.07 -5.93 7.67
N THR A 434 -2.29 -4.81 6.97
CA THR A 434 -3.33 -3.82 7.26
C THR A 434 -4.11 -3.53 5.99
N SER A 435 -5.37 -3.96 5.93
CA SER A 435 -6.21 -3.79 4.72
C SER A 435 -6.54 -2.32 4.42
N SER A 436 -6.66 -1.47 5.44
CA SER A 436 -6.93 -0.03 5.32
C SER A 436 -5.67 0.85 5.37
N LEU A 437 -4.51 0.30 5.01
CA LEU A 437 -3.22 1.00 5.13
C LEU A 437 -3.23 2.37 4.41
N GLU A 438 -3.65 2.41 3.14
CA GLU A 438 -3.66 3.65 2.36
C GLU A 438 -4.55 4.74 2.97
N GLU A 439 -5.75 4.37 3.43
CA GLU A 439 -6.69 5.30 4.09
C GLU A 439 -6.11 5.84 5.42
N GLN A 440 -5.47 4.97 6.22
CA GLN A 440 -4.84 5.38 7.48
C GLN A 440 -3.67 6.34 7.24
N LEU A 441 -2.84 6.08 6.23
CA LEU A 441 -1.70 6.94 5.90
C LEU A 441 -2.14 8.30 5.39
N GLU A 442 -3.15 8.37 4.51
CA GLU A 442 -3.71 9.64 4.03
C GLU A 442 -4.30 10.44 5.20
N LYS A 443 -5.03 9.78 6.11
CA LYS A 443 -5.57 10.43 7.31
C LYS A 443 -4.47 11.04 8.17
N ILE A 444 -3.41 10.29 8.46
CA ILE A 444 -2.25 10.77 9.23
C ILE A 444 -1.57 11.94 8.51
N TYR A 445 -1.39 11.85 7.19
CA TYR A 445 -0.83 12.96 6.40
C TYR A 445 -1.69 14.23 6.51
N LEU A 446 -3.02 14.12 6.42
CA LEU A 446 -3.94 15.25 6.56
C LEU A 446 -3.91 15.87 7.97
N GLU A 447 -3.77 15.05 9.02
CA GLU A 447 -3.60 15.53 10.40
C GLU A 447 -2.31 16.35 10.58
N LEU A 448 -1.25 16.02 9.83
CA LEU A 448 0.07 16.68 9.87
C LEU A 448 0.15 17.91 8.95
N GLN A 449 -0.78 18.04 8.00
CA GLN A 449 -0.79 19.08 6.99
C GLN A 449 -0.74 20.52 7.57
N PRO A 450 -1.48 20.88 8.65
CA PRO A 450 -1.42 22.24 9.19
C PRO A 450 0.00 22.67 9.61
N LEU A 451 0.78 21.75 10.18
CA LEU A 451 2.16 22.01 10.58
C LEU A 451 3.09 22.15 9.37
N TYR A 452 2.96 21.25 8.39
CA TYR A 452 3.74 21.34 7.16
C TYR A 452 3.48 22.62 6.37
N LEU A 453 2.22 23.03 6.21
CA LEU A 453 1.86 24.24 5.44
C LEU A 453 2.40 25.51 6.11
N ASN A 454 2.39 25.56 7.44
CA ASN A 454 2.96 26.69 8.19
C ASN A 454 4.49 26.74 8.08
N LEU A 455 5.15 25.59 8.17
CA LEU A 455 6.60 25.48 7.96
C LEU A 455 6.99 25.89 6.53
N HIS A 456 6.28 25.37 5.53
CA HIS A 456 6.49 25.68 4.11
C HIS A 456 6.36 27.19 3.83
N ALA A 457 5.29 27.83 4.31
CA ALA A 457 5.09 29.26 4.11
C ALA A 457 6.21 30.11 4.73
N TYR A 458 6.62 29.77 5.96
CA TYR A 458 7.71 30.45 6.65
C TYR A 458 9.06 30.31 5.92
N VAL A 459 9.39 29.08 5.49
CA VAL A 459 10.60 28.79 4.72
C VAL A 459 10.57 29.49 3.36
N ARG A 460 9.43 29.48 2.67
CA ARG A 460 9.26 30.19 1.38
C ARG A 460 9.54 31.68 1.52
N ARG A 461 9.07 32.32 2.59
CA ARG A 461 9.38 33.73 2.86
C ARG A 461 10.86 33.97 3.10
N ALA A 462 11.52 33.08 3.84
CA ALA A 462 12.95 33.18 4.08
C ALA A 462 13.77 33.05 2.79
N LEU A 463 13.42 32.07 1.94
CA LEU A 463 14.02 31.92 0.61
C LEU A 463 13.76 33.15 -0.27
N TYR A 464 12.57 33.76 -0.20
CA TYR A 464 12.28 35.01 -0.89
C TYR A 464 13.19 36.16 -0.44
N ARG A 465 13.49 36.27 0.86
CA ARG A 465 14.42 37.30 1.37
C ARG A 465 15.84 37.12 0.84
N HIS A 466 16.28 35.88 0.65
CA HIS A 466 17.64 35.56 0.20
C HIS A 466 17.79 35.60 -1.33
N TYR A 467 16.95 34.86 -2.06
CA TYR A 467 17.03 34.73 -3.52
C TYR A 467 16.27 35.83 -4.26
N GLY A 468 15.25 36.45 -3.65
CA GLY A 468 14.49 37.54 -4.25
C GLY A 468 13.27 37.11 -5.07
N ALA A 469 12.51 38.12 -5.51
CA ALA A 469 11.20 37.95 -6.13
C ALA A 469 11.21 37.30 -7.53
N ASN A 470 12.35 37.34 -8.21
CA ASN A 470 12.49 36.72 -9.53
C ASN A 470 12.48 35.18 -9.44
N TYR A 471 12.95 34.64 -8.32
CA TYR A 471 13.13 33.20 -8.13
C TYR A 471 12.11 32.57 -7.18
N ILE A 472 11.36 33.37 -6.41
CA ILE A 472 10.39 32.88 -5.42
C ILE A 472 9.08 33.65 -5.53
N ASN A 473 7.98 32.91 -5.73
CA ASN A 473 6.62 33.44 -5.60
C ASN A 473 6.05 33.09 -4.21
N LEU A 474 5.68 34.11 -3.45
CA LEU A 474 5.14 33.99 -2.08
C LEU A 474 3.78 33.28 -2.00
N GLN A 475 3.11 33.04 -3.14
CA GLN A 475 1.85 32.29 -3.24
C GLN A 475 1.99 31.02 -4.11
N GLY A 476 3.22 30.71 -4.55
CA GLY A 476 3.52 29.57 -5.42
C GLY A 476 4.34 28.48 -4.72
N PRO A 477 4.65 27.39 -5.44
CA PRO A 477 5.54 26.34 -4.96
C PRO A 477 7.00 26.83 -4.81
N ILE A 478 7.80 26.13 -3.99
CA ILE A 478 9.23 26.42 -3.81
C ILE A 478 10.05 25.67 -4.89
N PRO A 479 11.04 26.29 -5.54
CA PRO A 479 11.95 25.59 -6.44
C PRO A 479 12.74 24.49 -5.72
N ALA A 480 12.67 23.26 -6.25
CA ALA A 480 13.13 22.04 -5.56
C ALA A 480 14.65 21.91 -5.28
N HIS A 481 15.47 22.85 -5.73
CA HIS A 481 16.93 22.84 -5.60
C HIS A 481 17.44 23.75 -4.47
N LEU A 482 16.56 24.50 -3.80
CA LEU A 482 16.94 25.54 -2.82
C LEU A 482 16.85 25.09 -1.36
N LEU A 483 16.60 23.81 -1.11
CA LEU A 483 16.22 23.29 0.20
C LEU A 483 17.35 22.49 0.87
N GLY A 484 18.61 22.79 0.53
CA GLY A 484 19.77 22.24 1.25
C GLY A 484 20.05 20.74 1.00
N ASN A 485 19.30 20.11 0.09
CA ASN A 485 19.38 18.68 -0.18
C ASN A 485 19.02 18.39 -1.65
N MET A 486 19.69 17.41 -2.26
CA MET A 486 19.51 17.02 -3.67
C MET A 486 18.05 16.73 -4.08
N TRP A 487 17.24 16.24 -3.14
CA TRP A 487 15.83 15.88 -3.35
C TRP A 487 14.85 16.76 -2.59
N ALA A 488 15.34 17.73 -1.82
CA ALA A 488 14.52 18.51 -0.87
C ALA A 488 13.70 17.61 0.08
N GLN A 489 14.29 16.47 0.51
CA GLN A 489 13.64 15.56 1.47
C GLN A 489 13.82 16.01 2.91
N SER A 490 14.89 16.75 3.20
CA SER A 490 15.22 17.35 4.49
C SER A 490 15.76 18.75 4.20
N TRP A 491 15.35 19.71 5.03
CA TRP A 491 15.63 21.14 4.87
C TRP A 491 16.54 21.67 5.99
N SER A 492 17.11 20.79 6.80
CA SER A 492 17.99 21.15 7.93
C SER A 492 19.19 21.99 7.48
N ASN A 493 19.76 21.70 6.31
CA ASN A 493 20.94 22.40 5.77
C ASN A 493 20.71 23.87 5.38
N ILE A 494 19.46 24.35 5.34
CA ILE A 494 19.14 25.78 5.17
C ILE A 494 18.78 26.48 6.48
N TYR A 495 19.03 25.84 7.63
CA TYR A 495 18.71 26.38 8.96
C TYR A 495 19.19 27.83 9.16
N GLU A 496 20.39 28.17 8.68
CA GLU A 496 20.94 29.53 8.77
C GLU A 496 20.08 30.60 8.08
N LEU A 497 19.32 30.25 7.04
CA LEU A 497 18.43 31.18 6.34
C LEU A 497 17.09 31.37 7.05
N VAL A 498 16.71 30.38 7.86
CA VAL A 498 15.37 30.24 8.44
C VAL A 498 15.38 30.24 9.97
N VAL A 499 16.52 30.57 10.59
CA VAL A 499 16.66 30.62 12.04
C VAL A 499 15.65 31.63 12.63
N PRO A 500 14.73 31.19 13.53
CA PRO A 500 13.72 32.05 14.12
C PRO A 500 14.30 33.24 14.88
N PHE A 501 15.31 32.98 15.72
CA PHE A 501 15.98 33.95 16.58
C PHE A 501 17.51 33.86 16.39
N PRO A 502 18.08 34.63 15.44
CA PRO A 502 19.51 34.58 15.13
C PRO A 502 20.45 34.96 16.28
N SER A 503 19.95 35.74 17.25
CA SER A 503 20.71 36.20 18.42
C SER A 503 20.79 35.16 19.55
N ALA A 504 19.95 34.13 19.52
CA ALA A 504 19.94 33.07 20.52
C ALA A 504 20.99 31.99 20.20
N SER A 505 21.47 31.29 21.24
CA SER A 505 22.41 30.18 21.10
C SER A 505 21.81 29.05 20.25
N GLN A 506 22.59 28.53 19.30
CA GLN A 506 22.18 27.42 18.45
C GLN A 506 22.61 26.08 19.05
N VAL A 507 21.82 25.04 18.80
CA VAL A 507 22.12 23.66 19.20
C VAL A 507 22.94 23.01 18.08
N ASP A 508 24.25 23.21 18.10
CA ASP A 508 25.20 22.55 17.20
C ASP A 508 26.41 22.01 17.97
N ALA A 509 26.53 20.69 18.02
CA ALA A 509 27.64 20.01 18.68
C ALA A 509 28.92 19.95 17.83
N THR A 510 28.84 20.24 16.52
CA THR A 510 29.93 20.05 15.56
C THR A 510 31.23 20.80 15.95
N PRO A 511 31.19 22.09 16.37
CA PRO A 511 32.40 22.80 16.78
C PRO A 511 33.03 22.18 18.04
N ALA A 512 32.20 21.75 19.00
CA ALA A 512 32.65 21.10 20.22
C ALA A 512 33.29 19.73 19.91
N MET A 513 32.66 18.91 19.06
CA MET A 513 33.21 17.62 18.61
C MET A 513 34.58 17.79 17.95
N LYS A 514 34.71 18.77 17.04
CA LYS A 514 36.00 19.06 16.37
C LYS A 514 37.07 19.57 17.32
N SER A 515 36.74 20.51 18.21
CA SER A 515 37.70 21.06 19.18
C SER A 515 38.17 20.03 20.21
N GLN A 516 37.31 19.06 20.55
CA GLN A 516 37.63 17.94 21.44
C GLN A 516 38.23 16.73 20.70
N ASN A 517 38.57 16.86 19.41
CA ASN A 517 39.13 15.79 18.57
C ASN A 517 38.32 14.49 18.59
N TRP A 518 36.99 14.58 18.46
CA TRP A 518 36.15 13.40 18.28
C TRP A 518 36.53 12.65 16.99
N THR A 519 36.40 11.33 17.02
CA THR A 519 36.63 10.44 15.87
C THR A 519 35.35 9.68 15.55
N ALA A 520 35.27 9.09 14.36
CA ALA A 520 34.15 8.21 14.00
C ALA A 520 33.96 7.11 15.05
N GLN A 521 35.05 6.44 15.45
CA GLN A 521 35.03 5.41 16.49
C GLN A 521 34.42 5.92 17.80
N ARG A 522 34.83 7.10 18.29
CA ARG A 522 34.26 7.69 19.51
C ARG A 522 32.76 7.95 19.38
N MET A 523 32.28 8.41 18.23
CA MET A 523 30.85 8.64 18.00
C MET A 523 30.04 7.34 18.14
N PHE A 524 30.54 6.22 17.59
CA PHE A 524 29.93 4.90 17.77
C PHE A 524 30.01 4.41 19.21
N GLU A 525 31.13 4.65 19.92
CA GLU A 525 31.27 4.29 21.33
C GLU A 525 30.28 5.05 22.23
N GLU A 526 30.05 6.34 21.96
CA GLU A 526 29.04 7.12 22.69
C GLU A 526 27.61 6.62 22.41
N ALA A 527 27.32 6.23 21.17
CA ALA A 527 26.05 5.61 20.85
C ALA A 527 25.87 4.26 21.58
N ASP A 528 26.87 3.38 21.58
CA ASP A 528 26.83 2.10 22.33
C ASP A 528 26.59 2.32 23.83
N LYS A 529 27.24 3.33 24.43
CA LYS A 529 26.98 3.74 25.83
C LYS A 529 25.53 4.18 26.02
N PHE A 530 24.94 4.90 25.08
CA PHE A 530 23.52 5.29 25.15
C PHE A 530 22.62 4.04 25.23
N PHE A 531 22.77 3.08 24.32
CA PHE A 531 21.97 1.85 24.32
C PHE A 531 22.16 1.05 25.62
N GLN A 532 23.41 0.87 26.07
CA GLN A 532 23.70 0.20 27.35
C GLN A 532 23.12 0.95 28.56
N SER A 533 23.06 2.28 28.51
CA SER A 533 22.44 3.10 29.56
C SER A 533 20.96 2.75 29.74
N LEU A 534 20.26 2.35 28.68
CA LEU A 534 18.87 1.88 28.73
C LEU A 534 18.75 0.42 29.21
N GLY A 535 19.87 -0.29 29.40
CA GLY A 535 19.86 -1.72 29.71
C GLY A 535 19.67 -2.61 28.47
N LEU A 536 19.93 -2.06 27.29
CA LEU A 536 19.99 -2.82 26.04
C LEU A 536 21.35 -3.51 25.90
N LEU A 537 21.51 -4.28 24.82
CA LEU A 537 22.67 -5.16 24.64
C LEU A 537 23.90 -4.34 24.22
N PRO A 538 25.09 -4.61 24.76
CA PRO A 538 26.33 -4.04 24.24
C PRO A 538 26.64 -4.62 22.86
N LEU A 539 27.29 -3.83 22.01
CA LEU A 539 27.78 -4.32 20.73
C LEU A 539 28.84 -5.44 20.91
N PRO A 540 28.82 -6.50 20.09
CA PRO A 540 29.80 -7.58 20.18
C PRO A 540 31.19 -7.12 19.68
N PRO A 541 32.30 -7.73 20.15
CA PRO A 541 33.65 -7.39 19.68
C PRO A 541 33.79 -7.46 18.15
N GLU A 542 33.15 -8.45 17.52
CA GLU A 542 33.15 -8.68 16.08
C GLU A 542 32.59 -7.49 15.27
N PHE A 543 31.66 -6.72 15.86
CA PHE A 543 31.13 -5.50 15.23
C PHE A 543 32.25 -4.47 15.00
N TRP A 544 33.08 -4.23 16.03
CA TRP A 544 34.15 -3.24 16.00
C TRP A 544 35.27 -3.65 15.06
N ASP A 545 35.60 -4.95 15.03
CA ASP A 545 36.67 -5.48 14.20
C ASP A 545 36.34 -5.46 12.70
N LYS A 546 35.05 -5.59 12.34
CA LYS A 546 34.63 -5.85 10.95
C LYS A 546 33.81 -4.75 10.28
N SER A 547 33.29 -3.78 11.03
CA SER A 547 32.48 -2.68 10.46
C SER A 547 33.34 -1.67 9.68
N MET A 548 32.73 -1.02 8.69
CA MET A 548 33.34 0.10 7.97
C MET A 548 32.76 1.40 8.52
N LEU A 549 33.39 1.93 9.56
CA LEU A 549 32.94 3.13 10.29
C LEU A 549 33.47 4.43 9.68
N GLU A 550 34.37 4.37 8.71
CA GLU A 550 34.89 5.51 7.97
C GLU A 550 35.22 5.14 6.52
N LYS A 551 35.32 6.14 5.64
CA LYS A 551 35.70 5.89 4.24
C LYS A 551 37.15 5.40 4.15
N PRO A 552 37.42 4.25 3.51
CA PRO A 552 38.79 3.76 3.32
C PRO A 552 39.66 4.76 2.56
N LYS A 553 40.91 4.93 3.00
CA LYS A 553 41.92 5.82 2.39
C LYS A 553 42.81 5.12 1.37
N ASP A 554 42.53 3.86 1.06
CA ASP A 554 43.33 2.99 0.18
C ASP A 554 42.93 3.08 -1.31
N GLY A 555 42.06 4.02 -1.66
CA GLY A 555 41.65 4.30 -3.05
C GLY A 555 40.54 3.39 -3.57
N ARG A 556 39.94 2.53 -2.75
CA ARG A 556 38.78 1.73 -3.15
C ARG A 556 37.50 2.58 -3.22
N ASP A 557 36.70 2.35 -4.26
CA ASP A 557 35.34 2.90 -4.35
C ASP A 557 34.39 2.11 -3.44
N VAL A 558 33.57 2.81 -2.66
CA VAL A 558 32.60 2.22 -1.73
C VAL A 558 31.26 2.95 -1.82
N VAL A 559 30.16 2.23 -1.54
CA VAL A 559 28.85 2.85 -1.36
C VAL A 559 28.80 3.53 0.01
N CYS A 560 28.80 4.85 0.05
CA CYS A 560 28.89 5.61 1.30
C CYS A 560 27.58 5.76 2.07
N HIS A 561 26.43 5.52 1.44
CA HIS A 561 25.13 5.59 2.11
C HIS A 561 25.11 4.67 3.35
N ALA A 562 24.74 5.21 4.50
CA ALA A 562 24.70 4.47 5.76
C ALA A 562 23.76 3.25 5.67
N SER A 563 24.16 2.16 6.32
CA SER A 563 23.39 0.91 6.34
C SER A 563 23.91 -0.02 7.44
N ALA A 564 23.00 -0.72 8.09
CA ALA A 564 23.26 -1.79 9.03
C ALA A 564 23.00 -3.16 8.41
N TRP A 565 23.79 -4.16 8.81
CA TRP A 565 23.81 -5.49 8.20
C TRP A 565 23.75 -6.58 9.28
N ASP A 566 22.76 -7.47 9.17
CA ASP A 566 22.69 -8.75 9.88
C ASP A 566 23.24 -9.85 8.96
N PHE A 567 24.23 -10.60 9.44
CA PHE A 567 24.79 -11.75 8.71
C PHE A 567 24.10 -13.07 9.08
N TYR A 568 22.97 -13.01 9.80
CA TYR A 568 22.02 -14.08 10.07
C TYR A 568 22.55 -15.26 10.91
N ASN A 569 23.78 -15.18 11.40
CA ASN A 569 24.39 -16.17 12.30
C ASN A 569 24.19 -15.86 13.79
N GLY A 570 23.50 -14.75 14.12
CA GLY A 570 23.22 -14.29 15.47
C GLY A 570 24.44 -13.77 16.24
N LYS A 571 25.55 -13.48 15.55
CA LYS A 571 26.82 -13.01 16.14
C LYS A 571 27.44 -11.84 15.39
N ASP A 572 27.48 -11.92 14.07
CA ASP A 572 28.11 -10.95 13.17
C ASP A 572 27.08 -9.92 12.70
N PHE A 573 27.24 -8.70 13.20
CA PHE A 573 26.43 -7.54 12.85
C PHE A 573 27.39 -6.40 12.51
N ARG A 574 27.11 -5.64 11.46
CA ARG A 574 28.03 -4.59 10.99
C ARG A 574 27.32 -3.33 10.53
N ILE A 575 28.02 -2.21 10.59
CA ILE A 575 27.61 -0.96 9.94
C ILE A 575 28.61 -0.60 8.84
N LYS A 576 28.08 -0.03 7.75
CA LYS A 576 28.85 0.55 6.65
C LYS A 576 28.44 2.01 6.44
N GLN A 577 29.23 2.94 6.97
CA GLN A 577 29.00 4.38 6.88
C GLN A 577 30.32 5.13 6.62
N CYS A 578 30.29 6.11 5.71
CA CYS A 578 31.43 7.01 5.50
C CYS A 578 31.38 8.18 6.50
N THR A 579 31.55 7.90 7.79
CA THR A 579 31.30 8.87 8.86
C THR A 579 32.20 10.10 8.80
N VAL A 580 31.59 11.27 8.96
CA VAL A 580 32.24 12.58 9.13
C VAL A 580 31.94 13.11 10.53
N VAL A 581 32.91 13.77 11.15
CA VAL A 581 32.76 14.29 12.52
C VAL A 581 31.91 15.57 12.52
N ASN A 582 30.59 15.39 12.69
CA ASN A 582 29.60 16.44 12.86
C ASN A 582 28.37 15.91 13.63
N MET A 583 27.44 16.79 14.00
CA MET A 583 26.22 16.43 14.72
C MET A 583 25.23 15.58 13.89
N GLU A 584 25.17 15.79 12.57
CA GLU A 584 24.30 15.03 11.66
C GLU A 584 24.67 13.54 11.66
N ASP A 585 25.94 13.22 11.45
CA ASP A 585 26.43 11.85 11.43
C ASP A 585 26.39 11.20 12.82
N LEU A 586 26.49 11.99 13.91
CA LEU A 586 26.25 11.48 15.26
C LEU A 586 24.81 10.97 15.41
N ILE A 587 23.84 11.69 14.85
CA ILE A 587 22.43 11.28 14.80
C ILE A 587 22.26 10.04 13.91
N VAL A 588 22.87 10.02 12.72
CA VAL A 588 22.82 8.85 11.81
C VAL A 588 23.40 7.60 12.47
N ILE A 589 24.49 7.71 13.23
CA ILE A 589 25.07 6.58 13.96
C ILE A 589 24.06 5.98 14.95
N HIS A 590 23.31 6.81 15.68
CA HIS A 590 22.26 6.31 16.58
C HIS A 590 21.12 5.62 15.82
N HIS A 591 20.76 6.14 14.64
CA HIS A 591 19.80 5.49 13.74
C HIS A 591 20.26 4.08 13.34
N GLU A 592 21.47 3.96 12.77
CA GLU A 592 22.04 2.70 12.30
C GLU A 592 22.27 1.71 13.46
N MET A 593 22.70 2.20 14.61
CA MET A 593 22.83 1.35 15.81
C MET A 593 21.49 0.85 16.34
N GLY A 594 20.40 1.59 16.10
CA GLY A 594 19.05 1.10 16.38
C GLY A 594 18.70 -0.15 15.59
N HIS A 595 19.12 -0.22 14.32
CA HIS A 595 18.97 -1.44 13.52
C HIS A 595 19.78 -2.60 14.10
N VAL A 596 21.06 -2.38 14.44
CA VAL A 596 21.91 -3.41 15.06
C VAL A 596 21.33 -3.89 16.38
N GLN A 597 20.76 -2.99 17.18
CA GLN A 597 20.09 -3.36 18.41
C GLN A 597 18.86 -4.24 18.16
N TYR A 598 18.08 -3.95 17.11
CA TYR A 598 16.97 -4.81 16.70
C TYR A 598 17.48 -6.20 16.29
N PHE A 599 18.55 -6.27 15.49
CA PHE A 599 19.19 -7.51 15.05
C PHE A 599 19.57 -8.40 16.25
N MET A 600 20.23 -7.81 17.24
CA MET A 600 20.65 -8.53 18.44
C MET A 600 19.48 -9.00 19.31
N GLN A 601 18.34 -8.29 19.31
CA GLN A 601 17.19 -8.63 20.17
C GLN A 601 16.37 -9.81 19.62
N TYR A 602 16.18 -9.89 18.30
CA TYR A 602 15.43 -10.98 17.69
C TYR A 602 16.31 -12.14 17.19
N LYS A 603 17.62 -12.12 17.44
CA LYS A 603 18.57 -13.12 16.90
C LYS A 603 18.21 -14.57 17.22
N ASP A 604 17.42 -14.80 18.27
CA ASP A 604 16.99 -16.13 18.71
C ASP A 604 15.64 -16.55 18.09
N GLN A 605 14.98 -15.68 17.32
CA GLN A 605 13.80 -16.01 16.53
C GLN A 605 14.17 -16.87 15.30
N PRO A 606 13.22 -17.64 14.74
CA PRO A 606 13.35 -18.23 13.41
C PRO A 606 13.75 -17.18 12.38
N LEU A 607 14.57 -17.53 11.39
CA LEU A 607 15.11 -16.58 10.40
C LEU A 607 14.00 -15.75 9.72
N THR A 608 12.89 -16.39 9.35
CA THR A 608 11.72 -15.73 8.73
C THR A 608 11.07 -14.66 9.61
N PHE A 609 11.31 -14.70 10.93
CA PHE A 609 10.80 -13.70 11.88
C PHE A 609 11.85 -12.66 12.31
N ARG A 610 13.08 -12.72 11.78
CA ARG A 610 14.15 -11.74 12.06
C ARG A 610 14.00 -10.49 11.19
N GLU A 611 12.87 -9.84 11.35
CA GLU A 611 12.56 -8.52 10.79
C GLU A 611 11.86 -7.68 11.85
N GLY A 612 11.70 -6.39 11.61
CA GLY A 612 10.87 -5.54 12.47
C GLY A 612 9.40 -5.96 12.38
N ALA A 613 8.61 -5.68 13.42
CA ALA A 613 7.19 -6.03 13.45
C ALA A 613 6.40 -5.57 12.20
N ASN A 614 6.81 -4.42 11.64
CA ASN A 614 6.65 -4.08 10.23
C ASN A 614 7.89 -3.26 9.79
N PRO A 615 8.07 -2.96 8.49
CA PRO A 615 9.26 -2.23 8.02
C PRO A 615 9.48 -0.87 8.70
N GLY A 616 8.41 -0.15 9.06
CA GLY A 616 8.51 1.14 9.74
C GLY A 616 9.00 1.05 11.19
N PHE A 617 8.76 -0.08 11.89
CA PHE A 617 9.32 -0.29 13.24
C PHE A 617 10.85 -0.35 13.19
N HIS A 618 11.41 -0.98 12.16
CA HIS A 618 12.86 -1.15 12.04
C HIS A 618 13.57 0.21 11.92
N GLU A 619 12.96 1.11 11.16
CA GLU A 619 13.39 2.50 10.94
C GLU A 619 13.14 3.41 12.15
N ALA A 620 12.04 3.18 12.89
CA ALA A 620 11.64 4.04 14.00
C ALA A 620 12.53 3.89 15.23
N ILE A 621 12.99 2.69 15.56
CA ILE A 621 13.74 2.44 16.80
C ILE A 621 15.03 3.26 16.83
N GLY A 622 15.78 3.31 15.72
CA GLY A 622 16.97 4.15 15.63
C GLY A 622 16.66 5.64 15.81
N ASP A 623 15.60 6.11 15.13
CA ASP A 623 15.20 7.51 15.19
C ASP A 623 14.69 7.97 16.56
N VAL A 624 14.03 7.10 17.32
CA VAL A 624 13.55 7.41 18.68
C VAL A 624 14.70 7.82 19.60
N LEU A 625 15.84 7.14 19.48
CA LEU A 625 17.00 7.44 20.31
C LEU A 625 17.69 8.71 19.83
N ALA A 626 17.76 8.92 18.52
CA ALA A 626 18.25 10.16 17.94
C ALA A 626 17.48 11.40 18.44
N LEU A 627 16.16 11.29 18.69
CA LEU A 627 15.38 12.38 19.30
C LEU A 627 15.95 12.80 20.67
N SER A 628 16.22 11.84 21.56
CA SER A 628 16.80 12.15 22.88
C SER A 628 18.24 12.64 22.79
N VAL A 629 19.05 12.06 21.90
CA VAL A 629 20.45 12.44 21.70
C VAL A 629 20.59 13.88 21.18
N SER A 630 19.64 14.31 20.35
CA SER A 630 19.62 15.66 19.79
C SER A 630 19.24 16.74 20.81
N THR A 631 18.78 16.36 22.01
CA THR A 631 18.35 17.35 23.01
C THR A 631 19.54 18.12 23.58
N PRO A 632 19.39 19.43 23.85
CA PRO A 632 20.42 20.20 24.55
C PRO A 632 20.85 19.60 25.89
N LYS A 633 19.90 19.02 26.63
CA LYS A 633 20.14 18.30 27.89
C LYS A 633 21.12 17.14 27.69
N HIS A 634 20.88 16.30 26.68
CA HIS A 634 21.76 15.17 26.40
C HIS A 634 23.15 15.64 25.96
N LEU A 635 23.21 16.54 24.98
CA LEU A 635 24.46 17.08 24.45
C LEU A 635 25.30 17.78 25.53
N HIS A 636 24.67 18.46 26.49
CA HIS A 636 25.34 19.00 27.66
C HIS A 636 25.92 17.89 28.55
N SER A 637 25.16 16.83 28.81
CA SER A 637 25.60 15.71 29.66
C SER A 637 26.83 14.96 29.13
N ILE A 638 27.00 14.90 27.80
CA ILE A 638 28.17 14.30 27.14
C ILE A 638 29.27 15.34 26.82
N GLY A 639 29.13 16.56 27.31
CA GLY A 639 30.14 17.62 27.22
C GLY A 639 30.25 18.28 25.84
N LEU A 640 29.23 18.20 24.99
CA LEU A 640 29.19 18.84 23.66
C LEU A 640 28.52 20.21 23.66
N LEU A 641 27.83 20.59 24.73
CA LEU A 641 27.29 21.94 24.95
C LEU A 641 27.68 22.47 26.34
N ASP A 642 27.90 23.77 26.45
CA ASP A 642 28.28 24.43 27.72
C ASP A 642 27.10 24.61 28.68
N ASN A 643 25.88 24.68 28.15
CA ASN A 643 24.63 24.80 28.91
C ASN A 643 23.50 24.02 28.23
N GLU A 644 22.41 23.77 28.97
CA GLU A 644 21.24 23.06 28.45
C GLU A 644 20.34 23.92 27.53
N GLY A 645 20.79 25.11 27.11
CA GLY A 645 20.06 25.96 26.17
C GLY A 645 18.69 26.41 26.70
N GLU A 646 18.65 27.08 27.84
CA GLU A 646 17.38 27.53 28.45
C GLU A 646 16.87 28.84 27.82
N GLY A 647 15.60 28.83 27.40
CA GLY A 647 14.90 30.04 26.95
C GLY A 647 13.99 29.81 25.75
N TYR A 648 12.89 30.55 25.69
CA TYR A 648 11.88 30.46 24.63
C TYR A 648 12.49 30.55 23.22
N GLU A 649 13.43 31.46 23.00
CA GLU A 649 14.06 31.65 21.69
C GLU A 649 14.89 30.43 21.26
N SER A 650 15.71 29.89 22.17
CA SER A 650 16.51 28.68 21.94
C SER A 650 15.64 27.44 21.72
N GLU A 651 14.53 27.32 22.45
CA GLU A 651 13.56 26.23 22.29
C GLU A 651 12.88 26.24 20.92
N ILE A 652 12.43 27.41 20.45
CA ILE A 652 11.84 27.56 19.11
C ILE A 652 12.90 27.30 18.03
N ASN A 653 14.13 27.78 18.23
CA ASN A 653 15.26 27.50 17.35
C ASN A 653 15.54 25.99 17.23
N TYR A 654 15.54 25.27 18.36
CA TYR A 654 15.69 23.81 18.39
C TYR A 654 14.54 23.11 17.66
N LEU A 655 13.29 23.43 18.01
CA LEU A 655 12.12 22.82 17.35
C LEU A 655 12.11 23.07 15.84
N MET A 656 12.49 24.27 15.40
CA MET A 656 12.65 24.58 13.97
C MET A 656 13.68 23.66 13.32
N SER A 657 14.85 23.45 13.94
CA SER A 657 15.89 22.58 13.39
C SER A 657 15.40 21.15 13.19
N ILE A 658 14.64 20.60 14.15
CA ILE A 658 14.06 19.26 14.04
C ILE A 658 12.92 19.23 13.02
N ALA A 659 12.09 20.27 12.94
CA ALA A 659 10.96 20.33 12.00
C ALA A 659 11.43 20.38 10.53
N LEU A 660 12.53 21.08 10.25
CA LEU A 660 13.13 21.10 8.92
C LEU A 660 13.60 19.72 8.45
N ASP A 661 13.86 18.79 9.36
CA ASP A 661 14.15 17.40 9.02
C ASP A 661 12.87 16.54 9.05
N LYS A 662 12.23 16.45 10.21
CA LYS A 662 11.13 15.50 10.45
C LYS A 662 9.82 15.89 9.77
N ILE A 663 9.43 17.17 9.81
CA ILE A 663 8.17 17.62 9.21
C ILE A 663 8.29 17.79 7.71
N ALA A 664 9.42 18.34 7.23
CA ALA A 664 9.67 18.50 5.80
C ALA A 664 9.70 17.16 5.04
N PHE A 665 10.17 16.09 5.71
CA PHE A 665 10.28 14.76 5.12
C PHE A 665 8.93 14.08 4.89
N LEU A 666 7.95 14.24 5.78
CA LEU A 666 6.68 13.50 5.72
C LEU A 666 5.98 13.52 4.34
N PRO A 667 5.74 14.67 3.69
CA PRO A 667 5.13 14.67 2.36
C PRO A 667 6.03 14.02 1.29
N PHE A 668 7.35 14.08 1.43
CA PHE A 668 8.28 13.37 0.54
C PHE A 668 8.22 11.86 0.74
N GLY A 669 8.28 11.41 1.99
CA GLY A 669 8.16 10.01 2.39
C GLY A 669 6.87 9.37 1.90
N TYR A 670 5.76 10.13 1.97
CA TYR A 670 4.46 9.70 1.51
C TYR A 670 4.38 9.59 -0.02
N LEU A 671 4.83 10.62 -0.75
CA LEU A 671 4.60 10.70 -2.19
C LEU A 671 5.41 9.69 -3.02
N ILE A 672 6.57 9.25 -2.53
CA ILE A 672 7.45 8.34 -3.29
C ILE A 672 6.72 7.02 -3.58
N ASP A 673 6.10 6.43 -2.56
CA ASP A 673 5.40 5.16 -2.73
C ASP A 673 4.00 5.35 -3.31
N GLN A 674 3.34 6.49 -3.12
CA GLN A 674 2.16 6.85 -3.91
C GLN A 674 2.45 6.86 -5.41
N TRP A 675 3.62 7.39 -5.82
CA TRP A 675 4.06 7.33 -7.22
C TRP A 675 4.35 5.89 -7.64
N ARG A 676 5.15 5.13 -6.87
CA ARG A 676 5.52 3.75 -7.23
C ARG A 676 4.34 2.79 -7.28
N TRP A 677 3.40 2.88 -6.35
CA TRP A 677 2.19 2.05 -6.34
C TRP A 677 1.36 2.29 -7.60
N ARG A 678 1.18 3.56 -7.98
CA ARG A 678 0.47 3.93 -9.22
C ARG A 678 1.25 3.54 -10.50
N VAL A 679 2.57 3.38 -10.42
CA VAL A 679 3.36 2.78 -11.51
C VAL A 679 3.14 1.28 -11.58
N PHE A 680 3.18 0.58 -10.44
CA PHE A 680 2.99 -0.87 -10.39
C PHE A 680 1.57 -1.30 -10.76
N ASP A 681 0.54 -0.56 -10.36
CA ASP A 681 -0.86 -0.86 -10.71
C ASP A 681 -1.24 -0.45 -12.15
N GLY A 682 -0.35 0.27 -12.86
CA GLY A 682 -0.54 0.73 -14.23
C GLY A 682 -1.28 2.07 -14.40
N SER A 683 -1.67 2.74 -13.31
CA SER A 683 -2.29 4.07 -13.35
C SER A 683 -1.37 5.15 -13.92
N ILE A 684 -0.05 5.01 -13.74
CA ILE A 684 0.99 5.86 -14.33
C ILE A 684 1.73 5.04 -15.39
N ASN A 685 1.53 5.41 -16.65
CA ASN A 685 2.22 4.79 -17.77
C ASN A 685 3.64 5.32 -17.94
N LYS A 686 4.50 4.55 -18.62
CA LYS A 686 5.90 4.92 -18.91
C LYS A 686 6.08 6.30 -19.53
N LYS A 687 5.11 6.74 -20.33
CA LYS A 687 5.10 8.04 -21.03
C LYS A 687 4.75 9.22 -20.13
N ASP A 688 4.31 8.95 -18.90
CA ASP A 688 3.81 9.93 -17.94
C ASP A 688 4.58 9.87 -16.60
N TYR A 689 5.62 9.02 -16.49
CA TYR A 689 6.38 8.81 -15.26
C TYR A 689 6.84 10.11 -14.62
N ASN A 690 7.50 10.97 -15.40
CA ASN A 690 8.10 12.18 -14.88
C ASN A 690 7.07 13.28 -14.63
N GLN A 691 6.04 13.37 -15.47
CA GLN A 691 4.93 14.31 -15.28
C GLN A 691 4.18 14.02 -13.98
N GLU A 692 3.80 12.76 -13.75
CA GLU A 692 3.06 12.37 -12.55
C GLU A 692 3.92 12.48 -11.29
N TRP A 693 5.24 12.26 -11.39
CA TRP A 693 6.17 12.55 -10.31
C TRP A 693 6.09 14.03 -9.89
N TRP A 694 6.15 14.96 -10.84
CA TRP A 694 6.04 16.39 -10.54
C TRP A 694 4.66 16.83 -10.09
N ASN A 695 3.59 16.21 -10.59
CA ASN A 695 2.24 16.43 -10.09
C ASN A 695 2.13 16.07 -8.60
N LEU A 696 2.74 14.96 -8.17
CA LEU A 696 2.76 14.55 -6.77
C LEU A 696 3.69 15.43 -5.92
N ARG A 697 4.86 15.81 -6.43
CA ARG A 697 5.76 16.78 -5.77
C ARG A 697 5.07 18.12 -5.51
N LEU A 698 4.31 18.61 -6.49
CA LEU A 698 3.50 19.82 -6.33
C LEU A 698 2.34 19.61 -5.35
N LYS A 699 1.58 18.51 -5.48
CA LYS A 699 0.41 18.23 -4.63
C LYS A 699 0.76 18.07 -3.15
N TYR A 700 1.82 17.33 -2.84
CA TYR A 700 2.14 16.96 -1.46
C TYR A 700 3.17 17.88 -0.83
N GLN A 701 4.22 18.28 -1.56
CA GLN A 701 5.27 19.13 -1.00
C GLN A 701 5.13 20.61 -1.36
N GLY A 702 4.38 20.96 -2.41
CA GLY A 702 4.36 22.34 -2.90
C GLY A 702 5.71 22.76 -3.47
N LEU A 703 6.34 21.85 -4.23
CA LEU A 703 7.61 22.09 -4.90
C LEU A 703 7.43 22.07 -6.41
N CYS A 704 8.20 22.91 -7.11
CA CYS A 704 8.26 22.94 -8.56
C CYS A 704 9.67 22.61 -9.07
N PRO A 705 9.80 22.05 -10.29
CA PRO A 705 11.10 21.90 -10.90
C PRO A 705 11.65 23.30 -11.26
N PRO A 706 12.94 23.57 -11.05
CA PRO A 706 13.52 24.86 -11.39
C PRO A 706 13.74 25.08 -12.89
N VAL A 707 13.69 23.99 -13.68
CA VAL A 707 13.75 23.99 -15.14
C VAL A 707 12.64 23.10 -15.71
N PRO A 708 12.13 23.38 -16.93
CA PRO A 708 11.15 22.52 -17.57
C PRO A 708 11.68 21.08 -17.68
N ARG A 709 10.81 20.10 -17.45
CA ARG A 709 11.14 18.69 -17.61
C ARG A 709 10.39 18.12 -18.82
N SER A 710 11.03 17.19 -19.51
CA SER A 710 10.44 16.47 -20.64
C SER A 710 10.10 15.03 -20.25
N GLN A 711 9.58 14.25 -21.20
CA GLN A 711 9.37 12.80 -21.01
C GLN A 711 10.64 11.97 -21.21
N GLU A 712 11.75 12.60 -21.66
CA GLU A 712 13.07 11.96 -21.71
C GLU A 712 13.74 11.98 -20.32
N ASP A 713 13.28 12.86 -19.43
CA ASP A 713 13.73 12.94 -18.05
C ASP A 713 13.07 11.85 -17.19
N PHE A 714 13.82 11.35 -16.21
CA PHE A 714 13.32 10.40 -15.21
C PHE A 714 13.87 10.76 -13.83
N ASP A 715 13.34 11.85 -13.28
CA ASP A 715 13.76 12.40 -11.98
C ASP A 715 13.59 11.42 -10.79
N PRO A 716 12.59 10.51 -10.77
CA PRO A 716 12.53 9.45 -9.74
C PRO A 716 13.80 8.60 -9.71
N GLY A 717 14.38 8.28 -10.87
CA GLY A 717 15.63 7.49 -10.96
C GLY A 717 16.84 8.16 -10.33
N ALA A 718 16.78 9.47 -10.08
CA ALA A 718 17.83 10.22 -9.41
C ALA A 718 17.79 10.09 -7.88
N LYS A 719 16.89 9.29 -7.29
CA LYS A 719 16.82 8.99 -5.85
C LYS A 719 17.12 7.50 -5.58
N PHE A 720 18.16 7.20 -4.79
CA PHE A 720 18.71 5.86 -4.54
C PHE A 720 17.68 4.72 -4.41
N HIS A 721 16.64 4.92 -3.59
CA HIS A 721 15.63 3.90 -3.29
C HIS A 721 14.81 3.44 -4.50
N ILE A 722 14.75 4.24 -5.58
CA ILE A 722 14.06 3.88 -6.83
C ILE A 722 14.87 2.83 -7.62
N PRO A 723 16.12 3.08 -8.06
CA PRO A 723 16.93 2.08 -8.75
C PRO A 723 17.38 0.92 -7.86
N ALA A 724 17.52 1.12 -6.54
CA ALA A 724 17.90 0.05 -5.60
C ALA A 724 16.72 -0.81 -5.14
N ASN A 725 15.49 -0.53 -5.62
CA ASN A 725 14.28 -1.26 -5.24
C ASN A 725 14.05 -1.38 -3.71
N VAL A 726 14.13 -0.26 -3.00
CA VAL A 726 13.89 -0.21 -1.55
C VAL A 726 12.55 0.49 -1.28
N PRO A 727 11.52 -0.19 -0.73
CA PRO A 727 10.24 0.42 -0.34
C PRO A 727 10.42 1.64 0.56
N TYR A 728 9.67 2.73 0.36
CA TYR A 728 9.93 4.04 0.99
C TYR A 728 8.92 4.37 2.09
N LEU A 729 7.75 3.76 2.06
CA LEU A 729 6.69 3.94 3.05
C LEU A 729 7.19 3.69 4.49
N ARG A 730 8.20 2.82 4.65
CA ARG A 730 8.86 2.53 5.93
C ARG A 730 9.30 3.80 6.66
N TYR A 731 9.79 4.80 5.93
CA TYR A 731 10.27 6.05 6.51
C TYR A 731 9.12 6.98 6.92
N PHE A 732 8.02 7.03 6.14
CA PHE A 732 6.83 7.77 6.54
C PHE A 732 6.23 7.19 7.83
N VAL A 733 6.08 5.86 7.88
CA VAL A 733 5.58 5.17 9.08
C VAL A 733 6.53 5.41 10.25
N SER A 734 7.85 5.30 10.04
CA SER A 734 8.87 5.59 11.04
C SER A 734 8.71 6.99 11.65
N PHE A 735 8.56 8.01 10.81
CA PHE A 735 8.47 9.41 11.23
C PHE A 735 7.18 9.71 12.00
N VAL A 736 6.17 8.86 11.90
CA VAL A 736 4.96 8.95 12.72
C VAL A 736 5.15 8.21 14.04
N ILE A 737 5.51 6.93 13.97
CA ILE A 737 5.54 6.06 15.15
C ILE A 737 6.72 6.35 16.07
N GLN A 738 7.82 6.93 15.58
CA GLN A 738 8.95 7.32 16.44
C GLN A 738 8.51 8.33 17.53
N PHE A 739 7.58 9.23 17.23
CA PHE A 739 7.07 10.15 18.25
C PHE A 739 6.11 9.46 19.22
N GLN A 740 5.32 8.48 18.76
CA GLN A 740 4.48 7.67 19.65
C GLN A 740 5.35 6.85 20.62
N PHE A 741 6.44 6.25 20.12
CA PHE A 741 7.41 5.55 20.94
C PHE A 741 8.09 6.52 21.89
N HIS A 742 8.60 7.65 21.41
CA HIS A 742 9.23 8.65 22.25
C HIS A 742 8.30 9.13 23.38
N GLU A 743 7.05 9.49 23.10
CA GLU A 743 6.06 9.87 24.12
C GLU A 743 5.86 8.79 25.19
N ALA A 744 5.74 7.52 24.78
CA ALA A 744 5.55 6.41 25.69
C ALA A 744 6.80 6.12 26.54
N LEU A 745 7.98 6.18 25.94
CA LEU A 745 9.26 5.95 26.62
C LEU A 745 9.59 7.09 27.58
N CYS A 746 9.29 8.33 27.23
CA CYS A 746 9.40 9.49 28.12
C CYS A 746 8.50 9.34 29.34
N ARG A 747 7.27 8.87 29.15
CA ARG A 747 6.36 8.55 30.25
C ARG A 747 6.93 7.44 31.14
N ALA A 748 7.51 6.39 30.55
CA ALA A 748 8.16 5.31 31.30
C ALA A 748 9.40 5.78 32.06
N ALA A 749 10.16 6.73 31.51
CA ALA A 749 11.30 7.37 32.15
C ALA A 749 10.90 8.39 33.26
N GLY A 750 9.59 8.60 33.49
CA GLY A 750 9.10 9.55 34.48
C GLY A 750 9.31 11.02 34.09
N HIS A 751 9.47 11.32 32.80
CA HIS A 751 9.63 12.69 32.31
C HIS A 751 8.36 13.53 32.57
N THR A 752 8.56 14.76 33.01
CA THR A 752 7.51 15.75 33.19
C THR A 752 7.83 17.02 32.41
N GLY A 753 6.84 17.64 31.80
CA GLY A 753 7.01 18.86 30.99
C GLY A 753 6.87 18.60 29.49
N PRO A 754 7.33 19.52 28.63
CA PRO A 754 7.19 19.39 27.19
C PRO A 754 7.92 18.17 26.64
N LEU A 755 7.29 17.48 25.69
CA LEU A 755 7.81 16.23 25.14
C LEU A 755 9.18 16.41 24.46
N TYR A 756 9.38 17.52 23.75
CA TYR A 756 10.63 17.81 23.03
C TYR A 756 11.86 18.05 23.94
N LYS A 757 11.66 18.14 25.27
CA LYS A 757 12.76 18.22 26.25
C LYS A 757 13.11 16.86 26.87
N CYS A 758 12.41 15.81 26.48
CA CYS A 758 12.61 14.51 27.06
C CYS A 758 13.94 13.88 26.58
N ASP A 759 14.73 13.44 27.55
CA ASP A 759 15.88 12.58 27.34
C ASP A 759 15.65 11.27 28.09
N ILE A 760 15.62 10.15 27.36
CA ILE A 760 15.42 8.81 27.94
C ILE A 760 16.72 8.17 28.41
N TYR A 761 17.87 8.82 28.25
CA TYR A 761 19.18 8.32 28.69
C TYR A 761 19.13 7.80 30.14
N GLN A 762 19.75 6.64 30.38
CA GLN A 762 19.75 5.89 31.66
C GLN A 762 18.40 5.32 32.13
N SER A 763 17.29 5.48 31.40
CA SER A 763 16.00 4.87 31.77
C SER A 763 15.95 3.39 31.42
N LYS A 764 16.03 2.52 32.44
CA LYS A 764 15.93 1.06 32.27
C LYS A 764 14.51 0.62 31.94
N GLU A 765 13.53 1.36 32.41
CA GLU A 765 12.11 1.16 32.15
C GLU A 765 11.79 1.40 30.66
N ALA A 766 12.32 2.48 30.09
CA ALA A 766 12.21 2.75 28.65
C ALA A 766 12.93 1.66 27.83
N GLY A 767 14.15 1.31 28.21
CA GLY A 767 14.90 0.24 27.53
C GLY A 767 14.20 -1.12 27.58
N LYS A 768 13.52 -1.45 28.69
CA LYS A 768 12.73 -2.67 28.79
C LYS A 768 11.58 -2.72 27.77
N LEU A 769 10.82 -1.63 27.61
CA LEU A 769 9.74 -1.56 26.63
C LEU A 769 10.25 -1.76 25.20
N LEU A 770 11.36 -1.09 24.86
CA LEU A 770 12.03 -1.24 23.58
C LEU A 770 12.50 -2.69 23.35
N ALA A 771 13.18 -3.29 24.32
CA ALA A 771 13.69 -4.65 24.22
C ALA A 771 12.57 -5.69 24.07
N ASP A 772 11.52 -5.58 24.87
CA ASP A 772 10.40 -6.53 24.86
C ASP A 772 9.67 -6.51 23.50
N ALA A 773 9.50 -5.33 22.89
CA ALA A 773 8.93 -5.20 21.55
C ALA A 773 9.87 -5.73 20.46
N MET A 774 11.16 -5.36 20.49
CA MET A 774 12.14 -5.81 19.48
C MET A 774 12.32 -7.34 19.48
N LYS A 775 12.27 -7.99 20.64
CA LYS A 775 12.37 -9.46 20.78
C LYS A 775 11.28 -10.22 20.03
N LEU A 776 10.12 -9.60 19.77
CA LEU A 776 9.06 -10.24 18.98
C LEU A 776 9.49 -10.42 17.53
N GLY A 777 10.34 -9.54 16.99
CA GLY A 777 10.58 -9.47 15.54
C GLY A 777 9.27 -9.42 14.76
N LEU A 778 9.18 -10.23 13.71
CA LEU A 778 7.96 -10.39 12.91
C LEU A 778 7.05 -11.54 13.43
N SER A 779 7.28 -12.11 14.61
CA SER A 779 6.52 -13.28 15.10
C SER A 779 5.06 -13.00 15.46
N GLN A 780 4.71 -11.72 15.65
CA GLN A 780 3.35 -11.26 15.98
C GLN A 780 2.92 -10.15 15.01
N PRO A 781 1.61 -9.89 14.85
CA PRO A 781 1.12 -8.71 14.16
C PRO A 781 1.67 -7.43 14.78
N TRP A 782 2.06 -6.45 13.96
CA TRP A 782 2.65 -5.20 14.45
C TRP A 782 1.82 -4.41 15.48
N PRO A 783 0.47 -4.47 15.51
CA PRO A 783 -0.31 -3.78 16.54
C PRO A 783 -0.01 -4.30 17.96
N GLU A 784 0.42 -5.56 18.11
CA GLU A 784 0.83 -6.10 19.41
C GLU A 784 2.16 -5.49 19.86
N ALA A 785 3.14 -5.36 18.96
CA ALA A 785 4.38 -4.67 19.26
C ALA A 785 4.16 -3.17 19.55
N MET A 786 3.24 -2.51 18.83
CA MET A 786 2.82 -1.13 19.10
C MET A 786 2.24 -0.99 20.51
N LYS A 787 1.39 -1.93 20.91
CA LYS A 787 0.73 -1.94 22.22
C LYS A 787 1.70 -2.20 23.36
N LEU A 788 2.73 -3.02 23.17
CA LEU A 788 3.78 -3.23 24.18
C LEU A 788 4.52 -1.93 24.51
N ILE A 789 4.83 -1.10 23.52
CA ILE A 789 5.55 0.16 23.74
C ILE A 789 4.58 1.24 24.23
N THR A 790 3.46 1.44 23.52
CA THR A 790 2.63 2.64 23.66
C THR A 790 1.36 2.44 24.50
N GLY A 791 1.03 1.19 24.84
CA GLY A 791 -0.22 0.83 25.52
C GLY A 791 -1.46 0.76 24.60
N GLN A 792 -1.32 1.04 23.29
CA GLN A 792 -2.41 1.05 22.32
C GLN A 792 -1.96 0.49 20.95
N PRO A 793 -2.87 -0.01 20.08
CA PRO A 793 -2.47 -0.76 18.88
C PRO A 793 -2.29 0.06 17.59
N ASN A 794 -2.68 1.34 17.55
CA ASN A 794 -2.85 2.11 16.32
C ASN A 794 -1.66 3.06 16.04
N MET A 795 -1.46 3.39 14.77
CA MET A 795 -0.62 4.54 14.37
C MET A 795 -1.41 5.85 14.56
N SER A 796 -0.74 6.92 15.01
CA SER A 796 -1.38 8.20 15.32
C SER A 796 -0.41 9.38 15.16
N ALA A 797 -0.90 10.48 14.57
CA ALA A 797 -0.17 11.74 14.47
C ALA A 797 -0.15 12.55 15.78
N THR A 798 -0.87 12.13 16.83
CA THR A 798 -1.04 12.95 18.04
C THR A 798 0.29 13.26 18.74
N ALA A 799 1.18 12.27 18.88
CA ALA A 799 2.44 12.47 19.59
C ALA A 799 3.39 13.45 18.88
N ILE A 800 3.46 13.39 17.55
CA ILE A 800 4.26 14.33 16.75
C ILE A 800 3.64 15.74 16.78
N MET A 801 2.32 15.87 16.74
CA MET A 801 1.66 17.17 16.91
C MET A 801 1.91 17.76 18.31
N ASN A 802 1.85 16.94 19.37
CA ASN A 802 2.19 17.36 20.74
C ASN A 802 3.65 17.83 20.85
N TYR A 803 4.59 17.11 20.21
CA TYR A 803 6.00 17.47 20.19
C TYR A 803 6.23 18.87 19.59
N PHE A 804 5.58 19.16 18.46
CA PHE A 804 5.77 20.40 17.70
C PHE A 804 4.77 21.50 18.01
N GLN A 805 3.84 21.31 18.96
CA GLN A 805 2.81 22.30 19.28
C GLN A 805 3.36 23.71 19.54
N PRO A 806 4.45 23.90 20.33
CA PRO A 806 5.00 25.23 20.57
C PRO A 806 5.52 25.92 19.28
N LEU A 807 6.10 25.13 18.37
CA LEU A 807 6.57 25.64 17.08
C LEU A 807 5.39 25.98 16.16
N LEU A 808 4.35 25.16 16.15
CA LEU A 808 3.14 25.42 15.38
C LEU A 808 2.50 26.75 15.78
N ASP A 809 2.35 26.98 17.09
CA ASP A 809 1.77 28.22 17.62
C ASP A 809 2.62 29.45 17.23
N TRP A 810 3.94 29.32 17.31
CA TRP A 810 4.88 30.35 16.87
C TRP A 810 4.79 30.61 15.36
N LEU A 811 4.77 29.55 14.54
CA LEU A 811 4.69 29.65 13.08
C LEU A 811 3.39 30.31 12.62
N ILE A 812 2.24 29.94 13.21
CA ILE A 812 0.95 30.55 12.92
C ILE A 812 1.00 32.05 13.21
N THR A 813 1.55 32.43 14.36
CA THR A 813 1.70 33.84 14.75
C THR A 813 2.60 34.58 13.75
N LYS A 814 3.76 34.01 13.43
CA LYS A 814 4.74 34.64 12.54
C LYS A 814 4.25 34.77 11.09
N ASN A 815 3.62 33.73 10.55
CA ASN A 815 3.03 33.75 9.22
C ASN A 815 1.90 34.77 9.11
N LYS A 816 1.10 34.93 10.17
CA LYS A 816 0.05 35.96 10.23
C LYS A 816 0.63 37.38 10.27
N GLU A 817 1.69 37.61 11.04
CA GLU A 817 2.40 38.90 11.05
C GLU A 817 2.98 39.27 9.68
N GLN A 818 3.48 38.28 8.94
CA GLN A 818 4.08 38.47 7.61
C GLN A 818 3.06 38.48 6.47
N GLY A 819 1.77 38.26 6.77
CA GLY A 819 0.70 38.21 5.78
C GLY A 819 0.85 37.05 4.79
N GLU A 820 1.32 35.89 5.25
CA GLU A 820 1.52 34.72 4.38
C GLU A 820 0.20 34.06 3.98
N THR A 821 0.17 33.58 2.73
CA THR A 821 -0.87 32.68 2.26
C THR A 821 -0.39 31.24 2.42
N LEU A 822 -1.05 30.46 3.28
CA LEU A 822 -0.72 29.04 3.45
C LEU A 822 -1.00 28.25 2.16
N GLY A 823 -0.16 27.25 1.89
CA GLY A 823 -0.19 26.51 0.63
C GLY A 823 0.29 27.32 -0.56
N TRP A 824 -0.02 26.85 -1.75
CA TRP A 824 0.45 27.40 -3.02
C TRP A 824 -0.73 27.55 -4.01
N PRO A 825 -1.66 28.49 -3.76
CA PRO A 825 -2.82 28.68 -4.64
C PRO A 825 -2.45 29.04 -6.07
N GLN A 826 -1.27 29.66 -6.28
CA GLN A 826 -0.67 29.84 -7.60
C GLN A 826 0.18 28.61 -7.95
N TYR A 827 -0.46 27.44 -8.00
CA TYR A 827 0.21 26.15 -8.17
C TYR A 827 0.84 25.96 -9.56
N ASP A 828 0.42 26.75 -10.55
CA ASP A 828 0.94 26.75 -11.92
C ASP A 828 2.20 27.63 -12.10
N TRP A 829 2.60 28.36 -11.05
CA TRP A 829 3.81 29.18 -11.09
C TRP A 829 5.08 28.31 -11.16
N THR A 830 6.00 28.70 -12.04
CA THR A 830 7.36 28.15 -12.16
C THR A 830 8.37 29.26 -12.40
N PRO A 831 9.66 29.10 -12.04
CA PRO A 831 10.69 30.13 -12.21
C PRO A 831 10.88 30.60 -13.67
N TYR A 832 10.54 29.76 -14.66
CA TYR A 832 10.66 30.03 -16.09
C TYR A 832 9.32 30.40 -16.76
N SER A 833 8.25 30.62 -16.00
CA SER A 833 6.88 30.86 -16.54
C SER A 833 6.71 32.16 -17.36
N GLY A 834 7.75 33.01 -17.44
CA GLY A 834 7.79 34.23 -18.24
C GLY A 834 8.05 34.02 -19.74
N THR A 835 8.68 32.91 -20.13
CA THR A 835 8.97 32.57 -21.54
C THR A 835 8.25 31.30 -21.98
N VAL A 836 7.77 31.28 -23.22
CA VAL A 836 7.12 30.14 -23.86
C VAL A 836 7.78 29.90 -25.21
N SER A 837 7.98 28.63 -25.57
CA SER A 837 8.49 28.25 -26.89
C SER A 837 7.37 28.37 -27.93
N PHE A 838 7.55 29.24 -28.93
CA PHE A 838 6.65 29.41 -30.06
C PHE A 838 7.47 29.38 -31.37
N LEU A 839 7.21 28.37 -32.21
CA LEU A 839 7.97 28.10 -33.45
C LEU A 839 9.50 27.98 -33.26
N GLY A 840 9.93 27.42 -32.12
CA GLY A 840 11.35 27.25 -31.81
C GLY A 840 12.04 28.52 -31.28
N MET A 841 11.28 29.58 -30.99
CA MET A 841 11.76 30.80 -30.34
C MET A 841 11.23 30.88 -28.90
N GLU A 842 12.10 31.26 -27.96
CA GLU A 842 11.72 31.66 -26.59
C GLU A 842 11.10 33.07 -26.64
N LEU A 843 9.80 33.18 -26.38
CA LEU A 843 9.05 34.45 -26.42
C LEU A 843 8.28 34.68 -25.12
N GLU A 844 8.02 35.94 -24.78
CA GLU A 844 7.09 36.24 -23.69
C GLU A 844 5.68 35.76 -24.05
N ARG A 845 4.89 35.34 -23.04
CA ARG A 845 3.53 34.80 -23.25
C ARG A 845 2.63 35.74 -24.07
N GLY A 846 2.78 37.07 -23.90
CA GLY A 846 2.07 38.07 -24.70
C GLY A 846 2.49 38.09 -26.17
N GLN A 847 3.78 37.93 -26.46
CA GLN A 847 4.33 37.87 -27.82
C GLN A 847 3.92 36.59 -28.54
N ALA A 848 3.93 35.44 -27.86
CA ALA A 848 3.46 34.17 -28.41
C ALA A 848 1.96 34.20 -28.72
N THR A 849 1.15 34.81 -27.84
CA THR A 849 -0.29 35.01 -28.08
C THR A 849 -0.52 35.88 -29.31
N ALA A 850 0.22 36.99 -29.46
CA ALA A 850 0.17 37.83 -30.66
C ALA A 850 0.58 37.05 -31.92
N GLY A 851 1.62 36.22 -31.83
CA GLY A 851 2.06 35.33 -32.91
C GLY A 851 0.98 34.34 -33.34
N GLN A 852 0.26 33.73 -32.39
CA GLN A 852 -0.87 32.84 -32.68
C GLN A 852 -2.01 33.55 -33.44
N TRP A 853 -2.36 34.77 -33.03
CA TRP A 853 -3.37 35.58 -33.73
C TRP A 853 -2.93 35.95 -35.15
N VAL A 854 -1.66 36.30 -35.34
CA VAL A 854 -1.10 36.58 -36.68
C VAL A 854 -1.16 35.33 -37.57
N LEU A 855 -0.77 34.16 -37.06
CA LEU A 855 -0.86 32.91 -37.81
C LEU A 855 -2.32 32.52 -38.15
N LEU A 856 -3.25 32.75 -37.23
CA LEU A 856 -4.68 32.51 -37.47
C LEU A 856 -5.22 33.40 -38.60
N VAL A 857 -4.86 34.69 -38.58
CA VAL A 857 -5.26 35.63 -39.63
C VAL A 857 -4.63 35.25 -40.97
N LEU A 858 -3.33 34.92 -40.99
CA LEU A 858 -2.65 34.44 -42.20
C LEU A 858 -3.30 33.16 -42.75
N GLY A 859 -3.65 32.22 -41.87
CA GLY A 859 -4.36 30.98 -42.24
C GLY A 859 -5.74 31.25 -42.84
N LEU A 860 -6.51 32.17 -42.25
CA LEU A 860 -7.82 32.59 -42.78
C LEU A 860 -7.70 33.28 -44.14
N VAL A 861 -6.70 34.15 -44.32
CA VAL A 861 -6.43 34.81 -45.60
C VAL A 861 -6.06 33.77 -46.66
N LEU A 862 -5.22 32.79 -46.33
CA LEU A 862 -4.84 31.71 -47.24
C LEU A 862 -6.05 30.83 -47.63
N LEU A 863 -6.94 30.55 -46.67
CA LEU A 863 -8.18 29.82 -46.90
C LEU A 863 -9.10 30.58 -47.87
N VAL A 864 -9.29 31.89 -47.67
CA VAL A 864 -10.12 32.71 -48.57
C VAL A 864 -9.49 32.80 -49.96
N ALA A 865 -8.17 32.97 -50.05
CA ALA A 865 -7.44 33.01 -51.31
C ALA A 865 -7.55 31.68 -52.08
N THR A 866 -7.43 30.54 -51.38
CA THR A 866 -7.59 29.21 -51.99
C THR A 866 -9.01 28.92 -52.41
N MET A 867 -10.03 29.33 -51.63
CA MET A 867 -11.43 29.26 -52.03
C MET A 867 -11.72 30.16 -53.26
N GLY A 868 -11.14 31.35 -53.30
CA GLY A 868 -11.24 32.26 -54.45
C GLY A 868 -10.57 31.68 -55.71
N LEU A 869 -9.40 31.06 -55.56
CA LEU A 869 -8.72 30.36 -56.65
C LEU A 869 -9.57 29.18 -57.14
N ALA A 870 -10.06 28.35 -56.22
CA ALA A 870 -10.90 27.19 -56.51
C ALA A 870 -12.18 27.59 -57.25
N TYR A 871 -12.86 28.64 -56.79
CA TYR A 871 -14.03 29.22 -57.46
C TYR A 871 -13.69 29.70 -58.87
N LYS A 872 -12.57 30.39 -59.06
CA LYS A 872 -12.11 30.87 -60.37
C LYS A 872 -11.80 29.71 -61.32
N THR A 873 -11.13 28.66 -60.85
CA THR A 873 -10.88 27.44 -61.65
C THR A 873 -12.16 26.68 -62.00
N CYS A 874 -13.12 26.55 -61.07
CA CYS A 874 -14.41 25.92 -61.35
C CYS A 874 -15.27 26.76 -62.30
N SER A 875 -15.22 28.09 -62.21
CA SER A 875 -15.90 29.01 -63.11
C SER A 875 -15.33 28.97 -64.54
N LEU A 876 -14.00 28.87 -64.67
CA LEU A 876 -13.33 28.72 -65.96
C LEU A 876 -13.64 27.36 -66.61
N LYS A 877 -13.66 26.27 -65.83
CA LYS A 877 -14.02 24.93 -66.32
C LYS A 877 -15.48 24.78 -66.75
N ARG A 878 -16.39 25.62 -66.25
CA ARG A 878 -17.82 25.60 -66.66
C ARG A 878 -18.11 26.40 -67.94
N ARG A 879 -17.14 27.12 -68.49
CA ARG A 879 -17.31 27.92 -69.71
C ARG A 879 -16.79 27.25 -70.99
N GLU A 880 -16.17 26.08 -70.89
CA GLU A 880 -15.69 25.31 -72.03
C GLU A 880 -16.16 23.85 -71.90
N GLU A 881 -17.38 23.55 -72.34
CA GLU A 881 -17.63 22.56 -73.42
C GLU A 881 -19.13 22.37 -73.74
N PRO A 882 -19.51 22.12 -75.01
CA PRO A 882 -20.88 22.18 -75.51
C PRO A 882 -21.53 20.80 -75.77
N TYR A 883 -22.86 20.85 -75.95
CA TYR A 883 -23.80 19.81 -76.43
C TYR A 883 -23.31 18.95 -77.62
N PHE A 884 -23.62 17.63 -77.65
CA PHE A 884 -24.39 16.89 -78.69
C PHE A 884 -24.33 15.33 -78.56
N GLY A 885 -25.50 14.67 -78.64
CA GLY A 885 -25.87 13.63 -79.64
C GLY A 885 -25.28 12.20 -79.67
N SER A 886 -26.14 11.21 -79.36
CA SER A 886 -26.43 9.90 -80.03
C SER A 886 -25.35 8.91 -80.52
N GLU A 887 -25.55 7.65 -80.11
CA GLU A 887 -25.40 6.33 -80.80
C GLU A 887 -24.37 6.13 -81.93
N VAL A 888 -23.59 5.04 -81.84
CA VAL A 888 -23.70 3.80 -82.66
C VAL A 888 -22.45 2.92 -82.46
N GLU A 889 -22.71 1.61 -82.42
CA GLU A 889 -21.82 0.44 -82.43
C GLU A 889 -20.62 0.48 -83.41
N LEU A 890 -19.55 -0.29 -83.10
CA LEU A 890 -19.12 -1.45 -83.92
C LEU A 890 -17.83 -2.13 -83.40
N ARG A 891 -18.00 -3.42 -83.05
CA ARG A 891 -17.21 -4.63 -83.39
C ARG A 891 -15.67 -4.72 -83.26
N HIS A 892 -15.30 -5.83 -82.60
CA HIS A 892 -14.20 -6.78 -82.87
C HIS A 892 -12.77 -6.24 -83.01
N SER A 893 -11.93 -6.46 -82.00
CA SER A 893 -11.04 -7.64 -81.83
C SER A 893 -10.26 -7.50 -80.53
#